data_AF-A0A928A9B8-F1
#
_entry.id   AF-A0A928A9B8-F1
#
_cell.length_a   1.000
_cell.length_b   1.000
_cell.length_c   1.000
_cell.angle_alpha   90.00
_cell.angle_beta   90.00
_cell.angle_gamma   90.00
#
_symmetry.space_group_name_H-M   'P 1'
#
loop_
_entity.id
_entity.type
_entity.pdbx_description
1 polymer ?
#
loop_
_entity_poly.entity_id
_entity_poly.type
_entity_poly.pdbx_seq_one_letter_code
_entity_poly.pdbx_strand_id
1 'polypeptide(L)'
;MRTFRKKHKSIDMSINLLLKLVVICSIVTLFITVGFSSLSTSLSVNGSAKFMPVGMIRVMSIEQKSLTNVVEVEKGYTTNSINVIIDFENQTGVAVYDVNITNLGQTPQTLTQIVEDIYSNEDVEYELNGLAIDDVIEPGESKNFTITFKYKEGVENSDERLNAKLQFVFEEYVVPTTFPTVFIQKGACTFNGSDQNISGDECSKYTNKKYIDTGIALYSNENWKKDYEIGFTIDEFTYAGQENQAVFVNTKLEEQSKSWPGLVFRRGGNNNSLELTQYINKVKKAQLFSSNSMPMTVRIRRKDGVIYYSINDAGFIALQDMNNFNQQFDVTTWFGAAPNNSGVPMRYLKATMSNMYVKLGKIESNYYTIAFDANGGSVNESTRRVIEGSAIGALPTPTSDIYGKFMGWYLDSECTKAVDENTIVTNNMTLYAKWDSTIVAEINGVFYNSIEDAIASVPKTGEETTIIVKNDISSNISIDVNQNVVFDLQGHTFSNVSADASITNSGTLKITSGTVKSNSANTATINNNDSGVLIIDGCMITSSGNKQALYNNGGVLTIAGDSYIKNTSNIRSAVHNLNKGTLTITEGTIISTNHAGVNNESGTLVIGAKDGNISTTSPNIQGKTYGITANSNYSIYDGIIKGQNAAVNNQSKIVEIEDNSEITSGSEIIENKNYKTLYLNLLAPQLNGENTTNNTNNLDNENSGE
;
A
#
# COMPACT_ATOMS: atom_id res chain seq x y z
N MET A 1 5.25 -5.07 -94.12
CA MET A 1 5.50 -3.77 -93.42
C MET A 1 4.26 -2.95 -93.07
N ARG A 2 3.12 -3.01 -93.78
CA ARG A 2 1.89 -2.28 -93.39
C ARG A 2 1.15 -2.83 -92.15
N THR A 3 1.37 -4.11 -91.81
CA THR A 3 0.73 -4.77 -90.65
C THR A 3 1.41 -4.48 -89.31
N PHE A 4 2.71 -4.17 -89.31
CA PHE A 4 3.44 -3.81 -88.08
C PHE A 4 3.15 -2.38 -87.61
N ARG A 5 2.88 -1.44 -88.52
CA ARG A 5 2.51 -0.05 -88.18
C ARG A 5 1.10 0.11 -87.59
N LYS A 6 0.18 -0.83 -87.80
CA LYS A 6 -1.18 -0.79 -87.21
C LYS A 6 -1.22 -1.26 -85.76
N LYS A 7 -0.35 -2.21 -85.37
CA LYS A 7 -0.34 -2.76 -84.00
C LYS A 7 0.26 -1.77 -82.99
N HIS A 8 1.29 -1.02 -83.38
CA HIS A 8 1.89 0.02 -82.53
C HIS A 8 0.93 1.19 -82.24
N LYS A 9 0.18 1.64 -83.26
CA LYS A 9 -0.78 2.75 -83.12
C LYS A 9 -1.98 2.40 -82.22
N SER A 10 -2.33 1.11 -82.11
CA SER A 10 -3.38 0.61 -81.23
C SER A 10 -2.93 0.57 -79.76
N ILE A 11 -1.69 0.16 -79.51
CA ILE A 11 -1.12 0.08 -78.15
C ILE A 11 -0.90 1.48 -77.57
N ASP A 12 -0.38 2.43 -78.36
CA ASP A 12 -0.21 3.83 -77.91
C ASP A 12 -1.56 4.52 -77.64
N MET A 13 -2.63 4.15 -78.36
CA MET A 13 -3.97 4.69 -78.14
C MET A 13 -4.59 4.14 -76.84
N SER A 14 -4.39 2.84 -76.55
CA SER A 14 -4.85 2.21 -75.31
C SER A 14 -4.12 2.71 -74.06
N ILE A 15 -2.80 2.95 -74.16
CA ILE A 15 -2.01 3.50 -73.04
C ILE A 15 -2.40 4.95 -72.77
N ASN A 16 -2.62 5.77 -73.80
CA ASN A 16 -3.11 7.15 -73.62
C ASN A 16 -4.52 7.19 -73.01
N LEU A 17 -5.39 6.23 -73.36
CA LEU A 17 -6.73 6.15 -72.79
C LEU A 17 -6.70 5.75 -71.32
N LEU A 18 -5.83 4.79 -70.95
CA LEU A 18 -5.64 4.36 -69.57
C LEU A 18 -5.03 5.48 -68.71
N LEU A 19 -4.05 6.22 -69.23
CA LEU A 19 -3.43 7.34 -68.53
C LEU A 19 -4.42 8.49 -68.32
N LYS A 20 -5.28 8.77 -69.30
CA LYS A 20 -6.38 9.74 -69.16
C LYS A 20 -7.42 9.29 -68.14
N LEU A 21 -7.75 7.99 -68.09
CA LEU A 21 -8.67 7.44 -67.10
C LEU A 21 -8.11 7.53 -65.68
N VAL A 22 -6.82 7.27 -65.48
CA VAL A 22 -6.16 7.41 -64.17
C VAL A 22 -6.14 8.87 -63.73
N VAL A 23 -5.82 9.82 -64.62
CA VAL A 23 -5.84 11.25 -64.31
C VAL A 23 -7.26 11.74 -64.01
N ILE A 24 -8.27 11.29 -64.77
CA ILE A 24 -9.67 11.62 -64.50
C ILE A 24 -10.12 11.03 -63.16
N CYS A 25 -9.76 9.78 -62.85
CA CYS A 25 -10.04 9.18 -61.54
C CYS A 25 -9.38 9.98 -60.42
N SER A 26 -8.10 10.34 -60.52
CA SER A 26 -7.41 11.15 -59.50
C SER A 26 -8.04 12.54 -59.31
N ILE A 27 -8.49 13.18 -60.40
CA ILE A 27 -9.20 14.47 -60.34
C ILE A 27 -10.58 14.31 -59.69
N VAL A 28 -11.33 13.25 -60.02
CA VAL A 28 -12.62 12.96 -59.40
C VAL A 28 -12.45 12.64 -57.91
N THR A 29 -11.42 11.91 -57.51
CA THR A 29 -11.11 11.68 -56.09
C THR A 29 -10.76 13.00 -55.39
N LEU A 30 -9.97 13.88 -56.03
CA LEU A 30 -9.66 15.21 -55.48
C LEU A 30 -10.92 16.07 -55.31
N PHE A 31 -11.83 16.10 -56.29
CA PHE A 31 -13.10 16.82 -56.20
C PHE A 31 -14.08 16.21 -55.18
N ILE A 32 -14.08 14.89 -54.98
CA ILE A 32 -14.87 14.24 -53.93
C ILE A 32 -14.27 14.58 -52.55
N THR A 33 -12.94 14.59 -52.40
CA THR A 33 -12.29 14.89 -51.11
C THR A 33 -12.45 16.36 -50.73
N VAL A 34 -12.31 17.28 -51.69
CA VAL A 34 -12.56 18.72 -51.49
C VAL A 34 -14.06 19.00 -51.32
N GLY A 35 -14.92 18.28 -52.04
CA GLY A 35 -16.38 18.36 -51.91
C GLY A 35 -16.87 17.95 -50.52
N PHE A 36 -16.34 16.86 -49.96
CA PHE A 36 -16.64 16.44 -48.58
C PHE A 36 -16.13 17.45 -47.53
N SER A 37 -14.99 18.12 -47.78
CA SER A 37 -14.52 19.20 -46.90
C SER A 37 -15.36 20.49 -46.96
N SER A 38 -16.16 20.68 -48.03
CA SER A 38 -17.07 21.82 -48.20
C SER A 38 -18.53 21.55 -47.79
N LEU A 39 -18.87 20.28 -47.51
CA LEU A 39 -20.16 19.84 -47.00
C LEU A 39 -20.12 19.47 -45.51
N SER A 40 -18.98 19.62 -44.83
CA SER A 40 -19.02 19.82 -43.39
C SER A 40 -19.63 21.20 -43.15
N THR A 41 -20.96 21.24 -43.01
CA THR A 41 -21.60 22.31 -42.27
C THR A 41 -20.83 22.44 -40.97
N SER A 42 -20.13 23.57 -40.78
CA SER A 42 -19.66 23.95 -39.47
C SER A 42 -20.88 23.93 -38.55
N LEU A 43 -20.99 22.88 -37.73
CA LEU A 43 -21.87 22.93 -36.59
C LEU A 43 -21.21 23.96 -35.66
N SER A 44 -21.69 25.19 -35.74
CA SER A 44 -21.41 26.21 -34.72
C SER A 44 -22.08 25.73 -33.43
N VAL A 45 -21.42 24.84 -32.69
CA VAL A 45 -21.75 24.61 -31.29
C VAL A 45 -21.21 25.82 -30.54
N ASN A 46 -22.00 26.89 -30.47
CA ASN A 46 -21.83 27.91 -29.44
C ASN A 46 -22.34 27.31 -28.12
N GLY A 47 -21.55 26.41 -27.57
CA GLY A 47 -21.83 25.73 -26.31
C GLY A 47 -20.57 25.04 -25.83
N SER A 48 -20.02 25.51 -24.71
CA SER A 48 -18.98 24.78 -24.01
C SER A 48 -19.58 23.51 -23.41
N ALA A 49 -19.34 22.34 -23.99
CA ALA A 49 -19.64 21.08 -23.34
C ALA A 49 -18.52 20.80 -22.32
N LYS A 50 -18.75 21.17 -21.04
CA LYS A 50 -17.91 20.70 -19.94
C LYS A 50 -18.32 19.27 -19.59
N PHE A 51 -17.48 18.29 -19.93
CA PHE A 51 -17.59 16.95 -19.36
C PHE A 51 -17.11 17.01 -17.92
N MET A 52 -18.02 17.26 -16.99
CA MET A 52 -17.73 17.16 -15.56
C MET A 52 -18.06 15.72 -15.11
N PRO A 53 -17.14 15.01 -14.47
CA PRO A 53 -17.42 13.68 -13.90
C PRO A 53 -18.55 13.76 -12.85
N VAL A 54 -19.19 12.62 -12.57
CA VAL A 54 -20.32 12.53 -11.63
C VAL A 54 -19.90 13.06 -10.24
N GLY A 55 -18.79 12.57 -9.69
CA GLY A 55 -18.13 13.13 -8.50
C GLY A 55 -16.69 13.57 -8.81
N MET A 56 -16.29 14.77 -8.36
CA MET A 56 -14.91 15.23 -8.46
C MET A 56 -14.60 16.28 -7.40
N ILE A 57 -13.90 15.85 -6.36
CA ILE A 57 -13.32 16.75 -5.38
C ILE A 57 -11.91 17.12 -5.80
N ARG A 58 -11.57 18.41 -5.67
CA ARG A 58 -10.22 18.91 -5.91
C ARG A 58 -9.72 19.80 -4.77
N VAL A 59 -8.54 19.53 -4.25
CA VAL A 59 -7.78 20.50 -3.46
C VAL A 59 -7.37 21.64 -4.39
N MET A 60 -7.79 22.86 -4.07
CA MET A 60 -7.58 24.04 -4.91
C MET A 60 -6.40 24.86 -4.44
N SER A 61 -6.17 24.92 -3.14
CA SER A 61 -5.01 25.58 -2.55
C SER A 61 -4.69 25.02 -1.17
N ILE A 62 -3.43 25.22 -0.79
CA ILE A 62 -2.92 25.09 0.57
C ILE A 62 -2.03 26.30 0.83
N GLU A 63 -2.40 27.12 1.80
CA GLU A 63 -1.73 28.37 2.14
C GLU A 63 -1.21 28.30 3.56
N GLN A 64 0.02 28.76 3.77
CA GLN A 64 0.62 28.81 5.11
C GLN A 64 -0.11 29.87 5.94
N LYS A 65 -0.71 29.45 7.05
CA LYS A 65 -1.39 30.35 7.99
C LYS A 65 -0.46 30.85 9.08
N SER A 66 0.24 29.94 9.75
CA SER A 66 1.22 30.27 10.80
C SER A 66 2.23 29.15 11.01
N LEU A 67 3.48 29.52 11.25
CA LEU A 67 4.54 28.63 11.66
C LEU A 67 5.09 29.10 13.01
N THR A 68 5.25 28.20 13.96
CA THR A 68 5.87 28.47 15.26
C THR A 68 6.91 27.39 15.52
N ASN A 69 8.18 27.75 15.75
CA ASN A 69 9.30 26.82 15.99
C ASN A 69 9.40 25.70 14.93
N VAL A 70 9.12 26.04 13.67
CA VAL A 70 9.19 25.14 12.52
C VAL A 70 9.62 25.93 11.29
N VAL A 71 10.27 25.25 10.35
CA VAL A 71 10.62 25.76 9.02
C VAL A 71 9.88 24.93 7.97
N GLU A 72 9.07 25.57 7.13
CA GLU A 72 8.46 24.91 5.96
C GLU A 72 9.57 24.66 4.92
N VAL A 73 9.76 23.39 4.55
CA VAL A 73 10.73 23.00 3.52
C VAL A 73 10.05 22.83 2.17
N GLU A 74 8.89 22.17 2.15
CA GLU A 74 8.13 21.93 0.94
C GLU A 74 6.63 21.91 1.25
N LYS A 75 5.85 22.44 0.32
CA LYS A 75 4.39 22.38 0.38
C LYS A 75 3.83 22.16 -1.03
N GLY A 76 2.94 21.18 -1.15
CA GLY A 76 2.28 20.85 -2.40
C GLY A 76 0.94 20.16 -2.20
N TYR A 77 0.19 20.04 -3.28
CA TYR A 77 -1.07 19.32 -3.29
C TYR A 77 -1.32 18.70 -4.67
N THR A 78 -2.08 17.61 -4.68
CA THR A 78 -2.58 16.96 -5.89
C THR A 78 -4.09 17.21 -5.99
N THR A 79 -4.81 16.42 -6.79
CA THR A 79 -6.27 16.48 -6.83
C THR A 79 -6.91 16.20 -5.48
N ASN A 80 -6.42 15.24 -4.70
CA ASN A 80 -7.07 14.79 -3.46
C ASN A 80 -6.08 14.55 -2.31
N SER A 81 -4.83 14.99 -2.45
CA SER A 81 -3.83 14.87 -1.41
C SER A 81 -3.14 16.20 -1.18
N ILE A 82 -2.64 16.38 0.04
CA ILE A 82 -1.69 17.43 0.39
C ILE A 82 -0.39 16.78 0.84
N ASN A 83 0.71 17.46 0.60
CA ASN A 83 2.03 17.06 1.04
C ASN A 83 2.74 18.26 1.66
N VAL A 84 3.24 18.10 2.89
CA VAL A 84 4.00 19.13 3.57
C VAL A 84 5.23 18.51 4.20
N ILE A 85 6.39 19.09 3.94
CA ILE A 85 7.66 18.74 4.58
C ILE A 85 8.00 19.90 5.52
N ILE A 86 8.14 19.58 6.80
CA ILE A 86 8.34 20.55 7.88
C ILE A 86 9.54 20.11 8.70
N ASP A 87 10.47 21.04 8.90
CA ASP A 87 11.57 20.87 9.83
C ASP A 87 11.16 21.49 11.16
N PHE A 88 10.98 20.68 12.21
CA PHE A 88 10.60 21.18 13.52
C PHE A 88 11.85 21.58 14.30
N GLU A 89 11.93 22.83 14.75
CA GLU A 89 13.08 23.31 15.52
C GLU A 89 13.11 22.70 16.93
N ASN A 90 11.94 22.32 17.47
CA ASN A 90 11.79 21.58 18.72
C ASN A 90 10.36 20.99 18.86
N GLN A 91 10.12 20.24 19.94
CA GLN A 91 8.85 19.56 20.25
C GLN A 91 7.63 20.49 20.41
N THR A 92 7.83 21.80 20.58
CA THR A 92 6.73 22.78 20.65
C THR A 92 6.38 23.37 19.28
N GLY A 93 7.00 22.87 18.21
CA GLY A 93 6.73 23.34 16.87
C GLY A 93 5.30 23.05 16.43
N VAL A 94 4.71 24.01 15.72
CA VAL A 94 3.35 23.94 15.19
C VAL A 94 3.32 24.60 13.82
N ALA A 95 2.84 23.88 12.81
CA ALA A 95 2.58 24.41 11.48
C ALA A 95 1.08 24.40 11.19
N VAL A 96 0.52 25.53 10.77
CA VAL A 96 -0.91 25.66 10.46
C VAL A 96 -1.07 26.10 9.01
N TYR A 97 -1.95 25.41 8.28
CA TYR A 97 -2.26 25.66 6.88
C TYR A 97 -3.76 25.91 6.69
N ASP A 98 -4.12 26.91 5.90
CA ASP A 98 -5.47 27.07 5.36
C ASP A 98 -5.56 26.25 4.05
N VAL A 99 -6.56 25.38 3.94
CA VAL A 99 -6.80 24.50 2.79
C VAL A 99 -8.17 24.80 2.20
N ASN A 100 -8.21 24.90 0.88
CA ASN A 100 -9.46 25.01 0.11
C ASN A 100 -9.67 23.75 -0.73
N ILE A 101 -10.84 23.14 -0.59
CA ILE A 101 -11.30 22.03 -1.41
C ILE A 101 -12.58 22.43 -2.13
N THR A 102 -12.72 22.07 -3.41
CA THR A 102 -13.93 22.36 -4.20
C THR A 102 -14.49 21.09 -4.82
N ASN A 103 -15.81 20.94 -4.77
CA ASN A 103 -16.51 19.94 -5.58
C ASN A 103 -16.73 20.47 -7.01
N LEU A 104 -15.94 19.96 -7.95
CA LEU A 104 -16.04 20.21 -9.39
C LEU A 104 -16.86 19.12 -10.11
N GLY A 105 -17.53 18.23 -9.37
CA GLY A 105 -18.42 17.20 -9.90
C GLY A 105 -19.86 17.69 -10.08
N GLN A 106 -20.74 16.78 -10.47
CA GLN A 106 -22.18 17.02 -10.65
C GLN A 106 -23.03 16.57 -9.46
N THR A 107 -22.52 15.70 -8.59
CA THR A 107 -23.23 15.17 -7.42
C THR A 107 -22.54 15.54 -6.11
N PRO A 108 -23.28 15.66 -5.00
CA PRO A 108 -22.69 15.96 -3.70
C PRO A 108 -21.74 14.84 -3.29
N GLN A 109 -20.66 15.18 -2.60
CA GLN A 109 -19.62 14.22 -2.21
C GLN A 109 -19.39 14.29 -0.70
N THR A 110 -19.22 13.14 -0.07
CA THR A 110 -19.00 12.99 1.37
C THR A 110 -17.55 12.65 1.64
N LEU A 111 -16.88 13.35 2.56
CA LEU A 111 -15.56 12.92 3.03
C LEU A 111 -15.71 11.65 3.88
N THR A 112 -15.22 10.51 3.41
CA THR A 112 -15.36 9.22 4.10
C THR A 112 -14.13 8.83 4.89
N GLN A 113 -12.95 9.25 4.43
CA GLN A 113 -11.69 8.88 5.06
C GLN A 113 -10.58 9.92 4.80
N ILE A 114 -9.62 9.97 5.72
CA ILE A 114 -8.31 10.62 5.52
C ILE A 114 -7.24 9.55 5.76
N VAL A 115 -6.34 9.38 4.79
CA VAL A 115 -5.30 8.34 4.80
C VAL A 115 -3.93 9.01 4.91
N GLU A 116 -3.12 8.53 5.86
CA GLU A 116 -1.70 8.87 5.93
C GLU A 116 -0.93 8.00 4.93
N ASP A 117 -0.09 8.64 4.10
CA ASP A 117 0.78 7.92 3.16
C ASP A 117 1.91 7.19 3.91
N ILE A 118 2.43 6.10 3.34
CA ILE A 118 3.55 5.31 3.89
C ILE A 118 4.83 6.12 4.12
N TYR A 119 4.97 7.27 3.44
CA TYR A 119 6.11 8.18 3.62
C TYR A 119 5.86 9.27 4.66
N SER A 120 4.70 9.25 5.34
CA SER A 120 4.44 10.14 6.47
C SER A 120 5.25 9.68 7.66
N ASN A 121 5.87 10.62 8.35
CA ASN A 121 6.62 10.35 9.55
C ASN A 121 5.67 9.99 10.70
N GLU A 122 5.96 8.89 11.40
CA GLU A 122 5.11 8.35 12.45
C GLU A 122 5.04 9.21 13.72
N ASP A 123 5.95 10.17 13.91
CA ASP A 123 6.00 11.07 15.07
C ASP A 123 5.15 12.34 14.89
N VAL A 124 4.60 12.57 13.70
CA VAL A 124 3.74 13.72 13.40
C VAL A 124 2.27 13.37 13.61
N GLU A 125 1.52 14.26 14.26
CA GLU A 125 0.06 14.23 14.29
C GLU A 125 -0.54 15.47 13.62
N TYR A 126 -1.81 15.36 13.21
CA TYR A 126 -2.55 16.46 12.63
C TYR A 126 -3.92 16.67 13.28
N GLU A 127 -4.37 17.92 13.27
CA GLU A 127 -5.71 18.31 13.71
C GLU A 127 -6.41 19.11 12.61
N LEU A 128 -7.66 18.73 12.31
CA LEU A 128 -8.50 19.41 11.33
C LEU A 128 -9.53 20.29 12.03
N ASN A 129 -9.71 21.51 11.54
CA ASN A 129 -10.77 22.40 11.99
C ASN A 129 -11.46 23.04 10.79
N GLY A 130 -12.77 22.80 10.67
CA GLY A 130 -13.59 23.26 9.54
C GLY A 130 -13.90 22.21 8.47
N LEU A 131 -13.31 21.00 8.57
CA LEU A 131 -13.65 19.83 7.74
C LEU A 131 -13.60 18.55 8.60
N ALA A 132 -14.63 17.73 8.53
CA ALA A 132 -14.78 16.48 9.28
C ALA A 132 -15.23 15.33 8.35
N ILE A 133 -14.98 14.09 8.77
CA ILE A 133 -15.60 12.91 8.14
C ILE A 133 -17.12 13.08 8.17
N ASP A 134 -17.78 12.61 7.10
CA ASP A 134 -19.20 12.78 6.78
C ASP A 134 -19.62 14.20 6.33
N ASP A 135 -18.68 15.14 6.20
CA ASP A 135 -18.98 16.41 5.57
C ASP A 135 -19.33 16.22 4.09
N VAL A 136 -20.54 16.67 3.75
CA VAL A 136 -21.02 16.73 2.36
C VAL A 136 -20.61 18.07 1.76
N ILE A 137 -19.97 18.03 0.60
CA ILE A 137 -19.63 19.20 -0.22
C ILE A 137 -20.52 19.17 -1.46
N GLU A 138 -21.41 20.16 -1.58
CA GLU A 138 -22.36 20.25 -2.68
C GLU A 138 -21.68 20.58 -4.02
N PRO A 139 -22.28 20.24 -5.18
CA PRO A 139 -21.72 20.59 -6.48
C PRO A 139 -21.42 22.08 -6.62
N GLY A 140 -20.17 22.43 -6.94
CA GLY A 140 -19.70 23.81 -7.05
C GLY A 140 -19.36 24.50 -5.71
N GLU A 141 -19.63 23.85 -4.57
CA GLU A 141 -19.26 24.37 -3.25
C GLU A 141 -17.75 24.26 -3.04
N SER A 142 -17.19 25.27 -2.38
CA SER A 142 -15.82 25.27 -1.91
C SER A 142 -15.79 25.35 -0.39
N LYS A 143 -15.03 24.48 0.24
CA LYS A 143 -14.89 24.39 1.69
C LYS A 143 -13.48 24.78 2.11
N ASN A 144 -13.42 25.76 3.02
CA ASN A 144 -12.19 26.23 3.64
C ASN A 144 -12.06 25.59 5.03
N PHE A 145 -10.89 25.08 5.35
CA PHE A 145 -10.58 24.51 6.66
C PHE A 145 -9.10 24.70 6.98
N THR A 146 -8.75 24.52 8.25
CA THR A 146 -7.35 24.55 8.70
C THR A 146 -6.86 23.17 9.05
N ILE A 147 -5.58 22.94 8.77
CA ILE A 147 -4.83 21.76 9.23
C ILE A 147 -3.69 22.24 10.10
N THR A 148 -3.58 21.66 11.30
CA THR A 148 -2.48 21.91 12.23
C THR A 148 -1.62 20.66 12.32
N PHE A 149 -0.32 20.77 12.05
CA PHE A 149 0.66 19.70 12.26
C PHE A 149 1.52 19.99 13.48
N LYS A 150 1.76 18.97 14.31
CA LYS A 150 2.61 19.01 15.50
C LYS A 150 3.19 17.64 15.81
N TYR A 151 4.15 17.57 16.73
CA TYR A 151 4.62 16.29 17.27
C TYR A 151 3.52 15.58 18.08
N LYS A 152 3.53 14.26 18.02
CA LYS A 152 2.77 13.40 18.95
C LYS A 152 3.27 13.60 20.39
N GLU A 153 2.36 13.44 21.33
CA GLU A 153 2.68 13.51 22.75
C GLU A 153 3.68 12.39 23.14
N GLY A 154 4.82 12.76 23.74
CA GLY A 154 5.83 11.81 24.25
C GLY A 154 7.03 11.53 23.35
N VAL A 155 7.17 12.20 22.20
CA VAL A 155 8.35 12.06 21.32
C VAL A 155 9.55 12.82 21.91
N GLU A 156 10.61 12.11 22.31
CA GLU A 156 11.78 12.69 23.00
C GLU A 156 12.94 13.08 22.07
N ASN A 157 13.09 12.42 20.91
CA ASN A 157 14.14 12.72 19.92
C ASN A 157 13.52 13.42 18.70
N SER A 158 13.95 14.64 18.41
CA SER A 158 13.52 15.37 17.21
C SER A 158 14.38 14.98 16.02
N ASP A 159 13.85 14.16 15.12
CA ASP A 159 14.38 14.11 13.76
C ASP A 159 14.20 15.51 13.13
N GLU A 160 15.24 16.07 12.51
CA GLU A 160 15.24 17.47 12.06
C GLU A 160 14.24 17.72 10.91
N ARG A 161 13.80 16.66 10.20
CA ARG A 161 12.95 16.75 9.01
C ARG A 161 11.81 15.73 9.01
N LEU A 162 10.59 16.22 9.15
CA LEU A 162 9.39 15.38 9.19
C LEU A 162 8.53 15.61 7.93
N ASN A 163 8.11 14.51 7.31
CA ASN A 163 7.22 14.53 6.16
C ASN A 163 5.79 14.17 6.59
N ALA A 164 4.79 14.92 6.13
CA ALA A 164 3.39 14.62 6.40
C ALA A 164 2.59 14.69 5.09
N LYS A 165 2.04 13.54 4.67
CA LYS A 165 1.27 13.44 3.44
C LYS A 165 -0.10 12.84 3.72
N LEU A 166 -1.13 13.65 3.54
CA LEU A 166 -2.53 13.30 3.83
C LEU A 166 -3.32 13.20 2.53
N GLN A 167 -4.05 12.10 2.35
CA GLN A 167 -4.98 11.87 1.24
C GLN A 167 -6.42 11.92 1.74
N PHE A 168 -7.25 12.75 1.11
CA PHE A 168 -8.68 12.87 1.38
C PHE A 168 -9.47 11.96 0.43
N VAL A 169 -10.32 11.09 0.98
CA VAL A 169 -11.15 10.14 0.23
C VAL A 169 -12.60 10.60 0.30
N PHE A 170 -13.20 10.79 -0.88
CA PHE A 170 -14.58 11.21 -1.01
C PHE A 170 -15.39 10.19 -1.80
N GLU A 171 -16.63 9.98 -1.38
CA GLU A 171 -17.60 9.12 -2.07
C GLU A 171 -18.88 9.90 -2.42
N GLU A 172 -19.63 9.40 -3.40
CA GLU A 172 -20.89 10.01 -3.80
C GLU A 172 -21.91 9.98 -2.65
N TYR A 173 -22.42 11.15 -2.29
CA TYR A 173 -23.47 11.25 -1.29
C TYR A 173 -24.79 10.75 -1.88
N VAL A 174 -25.19 9.55 -1.49
CA VAL A 174 -26.49 9.00 -1.85
C VAL A 174 -27.53 9.53 -0.87
N VAL A 175 -28.42 10.40 -1.34
CA VAL A 175 -29.62 10.78 -0.58
C VAL A 175 -30.38 9.50 -0.24
N PRO A 176 -30.65 9.20 1.05
CA PRO A 176 -31.38 8.00 1.42
C PRO A 176 -32.71 7.93 0.65
N THR A 177 -32.86 6.92 -0.22
CA THR A 177 -34.07 6.72 -1.04
C THR A 177 -35.30 6.40 -0.20
N THR A 178 -35.09 6.08 1.08
CA THR A 178 -36.10 6.06 2.11
C THR A 178 -35.78 7.15 3.12
N PHE A 179 -36.51 8.26 3.04
CA PHE A 179 -36.71 9.10 4.22
C PHE A 179 -37.19 8.19 5.36
N PRO A 180 -36.72 8.39 6.61
CA PRO A 180 -37.39 7.76 7.74
C PRO A 180 -38.86 8.13 7.64
N THR A 181 -39.72 7.13 7.76
CA THR A 181 -41.16 7.26 7.59
C THR A 181 -41.66 8.48 8.37
N VAL A 182 -41.89 9.59 7.67
CA VAL A 182 -42.58 10.74 8.22
C VAL A 182 -43.99 10.24 8.44
N PHE A 183 -44.41 10.10 9.69
CA PHE A 183 -45.82 9.84 9.97
C PHE A 183 -46.62 11.04 9.50
N ILE A 184 -47.25 10.92 8.34
CA ILE A 184 -48.29 11.83 7.89
C ILE A 184 -49.51 11.53 8.77
N GLN A 185 -49.84 12.44 9.68
CA GLN A 185 -51.16 12.38 10.29
C GLN A 185 -52.20 12.50 9.17
N LYS A 186 -53.18 11.61 9.16
CA LYS A 186 -54.29 11.63 8.20
C LYS A 186 -54.93 13.04 8.21
N GLY A 187 -54.72 13.81 7.15
CA GLY A 187 -55.21 15.19 7.01
C GLY A 187 -54.16 16.30 6.88
N ALA A 188 -52.85 16.04 7.06
CA ALA A 188 -51.81 17.06 6.89
C ALA A 188 -51.49 17.33 5.39
N CYS A 189 -51.16 18.57 5.03
CA CYS A 189 -50.73 18.92 3.68
C CYS A 189 -49.23 18.60 3.49
N THR A 190 -48.87 17.90 2.41
CA THR A 190 -47.46 17.61 2.07
C THR A 190 -47.03 18.36 0.81
N PHE A 191 -45.74 18.69 0.75
CA PHE A 191 -45.06 19.20 -0.43
C PHE A 191 -44.22 18.06 -1.02
N ASN A 192 -44.57 17.59 -2.22
CA ASN A 192 -43.79 16.58 -2.93
C ASN A 192 -42.88 17.32 -3.91
N GLY A 193 -41.57 17.28 -3.67
CA GLY A 193 -40.55 18.18 -4.23
C GLY A 193 -40.36 18.19 -5.75
N SER A 194 -41.27 17.64 -6.55
CA SER A 194 -41.22 17.63 -8.01
C SER A 194 -42.32 18.43 -8.69
N ASP A 195 -43.44 18.74 -8.01
CA ASP A 195 -44.59 19.39 -8.64
C ASP A 195 -45.12 20.55 -7.79
N GLN A 196 -45.57 21.62 -8.44
CA GLN A 196 -46.21 22.78 -7.78
C GLN A 196 -47.56 22.46 -7.10
N ASN A 197 -47.85 21.19 -6.80
CA ASN A 197 -49.11 20.73 -6.25
C ASN A 197 -48.94 20.26 -4.80
N ILE A 198 -49.68 20.92 -3.90
CA ILE A 198 -49.86 20.53 -2.50
C ILE A 198 -50.82 19.33 -2.47
N SER A 199 -50.47 18.22 -1.81
CA SER A 199 -51.36 17.07 -1.67
C SER A 199 -51.66 16.75 -0.20
N GLY A 200 -52.94 16.60 0.13
CA GLY A 200 -53.46 16.23 1.46
C GLY A 200 -54.99 16.42 1.54
N ASP A 201 -55.70 15.57 2.30
CA ASP A 201 -57.17 15.49 2.29
C ASP A 201 -57.88 16.81 2.67
N GLU A 202 -57.29 17.68 3.51
CA GLU A 202 -57.88 18.99 3.88
C GLU A 202 -57.42 20.18 3.02
N CYS A 203 -56.42 20.02 2.15
CA CYS A 203 -55.91 21.12 1.31
C CYS A 203 -56.91 21.53 0.20
N SER A 204 -57.87 20.66 -0.12
CA SER A 204 -58.88 20.83 -1.17
C SER A 204 -60.01 21.83 -0.82
N LYS A 205 -60.17 22.23 0.45
CA LYS A 205 -61.25 23.15 0.88
C LYS A 205 -60.92 24.64 0.74
N TYR A 206 -59.66 25.01 0.50
CA TYR A 206 -59.20 26.40 0.47
C TYR A 206 -58.43 26.70 -0.82
N THR A 207 -59.01 26.34 -1.96
CA THR A 207 -58.42 26.36 -3.32
C THR A 207 -57.92 27.72 -3.84
N ASN A 208 -58.19 28.83 -3.13
CA ASN A 208 -57.74 30.17 -3.54
C ASN A 208 -56.61 30.75 -2.67
N LYS A 209 -56.04 29.98 -1.73
CA LYS A 209 -54.96 30.48 -0.86
C LYS A 209 -53.82 29.46 -0.76
N LYS A 210 -52.61 29.88 -1.18
CA LYS A 210 -51.35 29.14 -1.01
C LYS A 210 -50.94 29.19 0.47
N TYR A 211 -51.36 28.20 1.26
CA TYR A 211 -50.86 27.98 2.62
C TYR A 211 -49.91 26.79 2.60
N ILE A 212 -48.76 26.91 3.25
CA ILE A 212 -47.83 25.78 3.45
C ILE A 212 -47.99 25.32 4.90
N ASP A 213 -48.46 24.09 5.08
CA ASP A 213 -48.36 23.34 6.33
C ASP A 213 -47.10 22.48 6.22
N THR A 214 -46.00 22.88 6.85
CA THR A 214 -44.75 22.11 6.78
C THR A 214 -44.76 21.03 7.85
N GLY A 215 -45.69 20.08 7.79
CA GLY A 215 -45.90 19.00 8.78
C GLY A 215 -44.71 18.05 8.99
N ILE A 216 -43.54 18.53 9.43
CA ILE A 216 -42.33 17.71 9.63
C ILE A 216 -42.32 17.11 11.05
N ALA A 217 -42.98 15.99 11.27
CA ALA A 217 -42.85 15.29 12.56
C ALA A 217 -41.56 14.45 12.59
N LEU A 218 -40.53 14.88 13.32
CA LEU A 218 -39.36 14.04 13.62
C LEU A 218 -39.64 13.18 14.87
N TYR A 219 -40.53 12.21 14.75
CA TYR A 219 -40.80 11.27 15.86
C TYR A 219 -40.70 9.82 15.40
N SER A 220 -39.75 9.10 15.99
CA SER A 220 -39.83 7.65 16.18
C SER A 220 -39.24 7.31 17.55
N ASN A 221 -39.70 6.22 18.16
CA ASN A 221 -39.12 5.68 19.41
C ASN A 221 -37.62 5.35 19.27
N GLU A 222 -37.10 5.29 18.04
CA GLU A 222 -35.71 4.98 17.71
C GLU A 222 -34.84 6.23 17.51
N ASN A 223 -35.44 7.42 17.29
CA ASN A 223 -34.72 8.63 16.87
C ASN A 223 -34.70 9.75 17.90
N TRP A 224 -35.46 9.68 19.00
CA TRP A 224 -35.60 10.79 19.97
C TRP A 224 -34.31 11.15 20.74
N LYS A 225 -33.34 10.22 20.82
CA LYS A 225 -32.00 10.46 21.38
C LYS A 225 -30.96 10.85 20.33
N LYS A 226 -31.30 10.82 19.03
CA LYS A 226 -30.33 11.08 17.96
C LYS A 226 -30.17 12.57 17.74
N ASP A 227 -28.95 12.95 17.43
CA ASP A 227 -28.67 14.28 16.90
C ASP A 227 -29.24 14.44 15.50
N TYR A 228 -29.59 15.68 15.19
CA TYR A 228 -30.22 16.03 13.91
C TYR A 228 -29.92 17.48 13.55
N GLU A 229 -30.00 17.77 12.25
CA GLU A 229 -30.05 19.13 11.73
C GLU A 229 -31.20 19.28 10.73
N ILE A 230 -31.91 20.39 10.82
CA ILE A 230 -32.92 20.84 9.87
C ILE A 230 -32.43 22.18 9.30
N GLY A 231 -32.43 22.33 8.00
CA GLY A 231 -32.14 23.62 7.35
C GLY A 231 -33.19 23.98 6.32
N PHE A 232 -33.40 25.28 6.12
CA PHE A 232 -34.26 25.83 5.07
C PHE A 232 -33.93 27.31 4.82
N THR A 233 -34.37 27.85 3.70
CA THR A 233 -34.26 29.27 3.36
C THR A 233 -35.65 29.87 3.20
N ILE A 234 -35.89 31.06 3.76
CA ILE A 234 -37.10 31.86 3.61
C ILE A 234 -36.84 32.90 2.53
N ASP A 235 -37.48 32.77 1.38
CA ASP A 235 -37.25 33.61 0.20
C ASP A 235 -38.12 34.88 0.21
N GLU A 236 -39.39 34.77 0.63
CA GLU A 236 -40.33 35.90 0.75
C GLU A 236 -41.39 35.65 1.83
N PHE A 237 -42.02 36.72 2.35
CA PHE A 237 -43.14 36.66 3.32
C PHE A 237 -44.23 37.68 2.98
N THR A 238 -45.51 37.32 3.08
CA THR A 238 -46.64 38.25 2.83
C THR A 238 -47.70 38.27 3.94
N TYR A 239 -48.39 39.41 4.06
CA TYR A 239 -49.42 39.67 5.09
C TYR A 239 -50.70 38.85 4.89
N ALA A 240 -51.20 38.25 5.98
CA ALA A 240 -52.50 37.57 6.03
C ALA A 240 -53.34 38.01 7.26
N GLY A 241 -53.58 39.33 7.40
CA GLY A 241 -54.81 39.85 8.02
C GLY A 241 -55.06 39.70 9.52
N GLN A 242 -54.22 39.03 10.32
CA GLN A 242 -54.37 38.90 11.78
C GLN A 242 -53.02 38.92 12.50
N GLU A 243 -52.93 39.60 13.64
CA GLU A 243 -51.68 40.08 14.27
C GLU A 243 -50.78 39.04 14.96
N ASN A 244 -51.10 37.74 15.01
CA ASN A 244 -50.27 36.79 15.78
C ASN A 244 -50.08 35.45 15.06
N GLN A 245 -49.28 35.45 13.99
CA GLN A 245 -49.00 34.26 13.19
C GLN A 245 -47.56 33.78 13.43
N ALA A 246 -47.45 32.58 14.01
CA ALA A 246 -46.22 31.89 14.40
C ALA A 246 -45.67 30.99 13.28
N VAL A 247 -44.37 30.74 13.36
CA VAL A 247 -43.49 30.05 12.42
C VAL A 247 -42.58 29.19 13.30
N PHE A 248 -42.69 27.86 13.15
CA PHE A 248 -41.69 26.85 13.50
C PHE A 248 -41.39 26.53 14.99
N VAL A 249 -41.44 25.22 15.29
CA VAL A 249 -41.03 24.43 16.49
C VAL A 249 -41.71 24.75 17.83
N ASN A 250 -42.93 24.25 17.99
CA ASN A 250 -43.57 24.13 19.30
C ASN A 250 -43.27 22.76 19.93
N THR A 251 -42.70 22.75 21.14
CA THR A 251 -42.71 21.55 21.98
C THR A 251 -43.94 21.61 22.89
N LYS A 252 -45.03 20.93 22.51
CA LYS A 252 -46.30 21.06 23.21
C LYS A 252 -46.24 20.31 24.56
N LEU A 253 -46.31 21.05 25.67
CA LEU A 253 -46.81 20.55 26.95
C LEU A 253 -48.26 21.03 27.04
N GLU A 254 -49.22 20.15 26.75
CA GLU A 254 -50.64 20.48 26.85
C GLU A 254 -51.13 20.30 28.29
N GLU A 255 -50.66 21.17 29.19
CA GLU A 255 -51.35 21.46 30.46
C GLU A 255 -51.54 22.98 30.56
N GLN A 256 -52.78 23.41 30.74
CA GLN A 256 -53.23 24.82 30.65
C GLN A 256 -52.67 25.77 31.73
N SER A 257 -51.54 25.49 32.37
CA SER A 257 -50.98 26.34 33.43
C SER A 257 -49.46 26.54 33.42
N LYS A 258 -48.70 26.04 32.45
CA LYS A 258 -47.22 26.20 32.46
C LYS A 258 -46.62 26.62 31.11
N SER A 259 -45.60 27.46 31.23
CA SER A 259 -44.81 28.13 30.19
C SER A 259 -44.36 27.23 29.05
N TRP A 260 -44.40 27.78 27.84
CA TRP A 260 -44.26 27.12 26.55
C TRP A 260 -42.78 26.99 26.15
N PRO A 261 -42.11 25.84 26.30
CA PRO A 261 -40.80 25.67 25.67
C PRO A 261 -41.04 25.59 24.16
N GLY A 262 -40.53 26.55 23.41
CA GLY A 262 -40.76 26.59 21.97
C GLY A 262 -39.91 27.66 21.34
N LEU A 263 -39.35 27.31 20.18
CA LEU A 263 -38.91 28.29 19.21
C LEU A 263 -40.20 28.84 18.60
N VAL A 264 -40.33 30.14 18.44
CA VAL A 264 -41.41 30.70 17.64
C VAL A 264 -40.82 31.84 16.86
N PHE A 265 -40.59 31.63 15.58
CA PHE A 265 -40.48 32.74 14.67
C PHE A 265 -41.89 33.33 14.49
N ARG A 266 -42.04 34.64 14.39
CA ARG A 266 -43.30 35.30 14.08
C ARG A 266 -43.01 36.64 13.46
N ARG A 267 -44.02 37.36 12.98
CA ARG A 267 -43.81 38.77 12.66
C ARG A 267 -43.70 39.59 13.95
N GLY A 268 -42.59 40.28 14.15
CA GLY A 268 -42.42 41.26 15.22
C GLY A 268 -43.11 42.57 14.86
N GLY A 269 -44.34 42.78 15.32
CA GLY A 269 -45.06 44.05 15.19
C GLY A 269 -45.26 44.57 13.75
N ASN A 270 -45.47 45.88 13.62
CA ASN A 270 -45.92 46.53 12.37
C ASN A 270 -44.89 46.53 11.22
N ASN A 271 -43.65 46.08 11.42
CA ASN A 271 -42.53 46.37 10.49
C ASN A 271 -42.00 45.18 9.66
N ASN A 272 -42.82 44.14 9.41
CA ASN A 272 -42.43 42.95 8.63
C ASN A 272 -41.20 42.18 9.17
N SER A 273 -40.67 42.48 10.36
CA SER A 273 -39.51 41.80 10.94
C SER A 273 -39.82 40.37 11.39
N LEU A 274 -38.87 39.46 11.26
CA LEU A 274 -38.94 38.13 11.86
C LEU A 274 -38.54 38.26 13.33
N GLU A 275 -39.41 37.89 14.25
CA GLU A 275 -39.15 37.84 15.68
C GLU A 275 -39.02 36.38 16.10
N LEU A 276 -37.86 36.00 16.62
CA LEU A 276 -37.72 34.76 17.34
C LEU A 276 -38.09 34.98 18.80
N THR A 277 -39.14 34.31 19.27
CA THR A 277 -39.54 34.27 20.68
C THR A 277 -39.23 32.91 21.27
N GLN A 278 -38.64 32.92 22.46
CA GLN A 278 -38.37 31.76 23.29
C GLN A 278 -38.95 31.98 24.70
N TYR A 279 -39.43 30.94 25.36
CA TYR A 279 -39.69 30.98 26.80
C TYR A 279 -38.81 29.99 27.54
N ILE A 280 -38.01 30.49 28.49
CA ILE A 280 -37.18 29.69 29.40
C ILE A 280 -37.69 29.94 30.81
N ASN A 281 -38.11 28.91 31.54
CA ASN A 281 -38.56 29.03 32.94
C ASN A 281 -39.59 30.16 33.18
N LYS A 282 -40.59 30.29 32.29
CA LYS A 282 -41.62 31.36 32.28
C LYS A 282 -41.15 32.77 31.88
N VAL A 283 -39.88 32.96 31.51
CA VAL A 283 -39.37 34.26 31.02
C VAL A 283 -39.38 34.27 29.49
N LYS A 284 -40.04 35.27 28.90
CA LYS A 284 -40.04 35.52 27.45
C LYS A 284 -38.73 36.19 27.04
N LYS A 285 -37.95 35.55 26.17
CA LYS A 285 -36.85 36.18 25.42
C LYS A 285 -37.28 36.35 23.97
N ALA A 286 -37.12 37.55 23.43
CA ALA A 286 -37.46 37.85 22.05
C ALA A 286 -36.27 38.50 21.35
N GLN A 287 -35.93 38.01 20.16
CA GLN A 287 -34.91 38.56 19.28
C GLN A 287 -35.56 38.95 17.95
N LEU A 288 -35.35 40.19 17.53
CA LEU A 288 -35.88 40.72 16.29
C LEU A 288 -34.81 40.69 15.20
N PHE A 289 -35.16 40.15 14.04
CA PHE A 289 -34.39 40.20 12.81
C PHE A 289 -35.06 41.19 11.86
N SER A 290 -34.37 42.26 11.50
CA SER A 290 -34.91 43.33 10.64
C SER A 290 -35.22 42.82 9.22
N SER A 291 -36.32 43.31 8.66
CA SER A 291 -37.00 42.83 7.45
C SER A 291 -36.36 43.17 6.09
N ASN A 292 -35.14 43.69 6.06
CA ASN A 292 -34.55 44.24 4.83
C ASN A 292 -33.60 43.29 4.08
N SER A 293 -33.46 42.03 4.51
CA SER A 293 -32.47 41.09 3.96
C SER A 293 -33.06 39.69 3.76
N MET A 294 -33.98 39.57 2.79
CA MET A 294 -34.34 38.28 2.21
C MET A 294 -33.40 37.96 1.03
N PRO A 295 -33.05 36.69 0.78
CA PRO A 295 -33.48 35.48 1.50
C PRO A 295 -32.83 35.32 2.89
N MET A 296 -33.50 34.59 3.79
CA MET A 296 -32.97 34.26 5.13
C MET A 296 -32.79 32.74 5.31
N THR A 297 -31.56 32.29 5.57
CA THR A 297 -31.28 30.88 5.87
C THR A 297 -31.51 30.61 7.35
N VAL A 298 -32.21 29.52 7.68
CA VAL A 298 -32.48 29.09 9.04
C VAL A 298 -31.99 27.66 9.20
N ARG A 299 -31.19 27.40 10.23
CA ARG A 299 -30.78 26.05 10.63
C ARG A 299 -31.15 25.80 12.08
N ILE A 300 -31.62 24.59 12.38
CA ILE A 300 -31.97 24.12 13.72
C ILE A 300 -31.27 22.79 13.93
N ARG A 301 -30.53 22.65 15.03
CA ARG A 301 -29.74 21.46 15.31
C ARG A 301 -29.98 20.97 16.73
N ARG A 302 -30.02 19.65 16.93
CA ARG A 302 -29.86 19.03 18.25
C ARG A 302 -28.47 18.39 18.30
N LYS A 303 -27.68 18.74 19.32
CA LYS A 303 -26.38 18.15 19.64
C LYS A 303 -26.29 17.93 21.15
N ASP A 304 -25.95 16.72 21.59
CA ASP A 304 -25.72 16.37 23.01
C ASP A 304 -26.89 16.75 23.94
N GLY A 305 -28.10 16.59 23.44
CA GLY A 305 -29.29 16.97 24.20
C GLY A 305 -29.65 18.46 24.16
N VAL A 306 -28.79 19.32 23.62
CA VAL A 306 -29.02 20.76 23.51
C VAL A 306 -29.57 21.12 22.13
N ILE A 307 -30.58 21.99 22.06
CA ILE A 307 -31.10 22.54 20.79
C ILE A 307 -30.40 23.85 20.49
N TYR A 308 -29.97 24.02 19.24
CA TYR A 308 -29.33 25.20 18.70
C TYR A 308 -30.10 25.73 17.49
N TYR A 309 -29.98 27.02 17.20
CA TYR A 309 -30.43 27.61 15.94
C TYR A 309 -29.37 28.54 15.35
N SER A 310 -29.41 28.73 14.04
CA SER A 310 -28.60 29.70 13.30
C SER A 310 -29.48 30.41 12.28
N ILE A 311 -29.23 31.71 12.10
CA ILE A 311 -29.88 32.54 11.08
C ILE A 311 -28.79 33.14 10.21
N ASN A 312 -28.93 33.01 8.88
CA ASN A 312 -27.97 33.44 7.87
C ASN A 312 -26.53 32.97 8.18
N ASP A 313 -26.41 31.77 8.75
CA ASP A 313 -25.15 31.14 9.11
C ASP A 313 -24.25 31.98 10.04
N ALA A 314 -24.83 32.91 10.81
CA ALA A 314 -24.14 33.76 11.77
C ALA A 314 -23.69 33.03 13.07
N GLY A 315 -23.55 31.71 13.00
CA GLY A 315 -23.21 30.83 14.13
C GLY A 315 -24.42 30.25 14.86
N PHE A 316 -24.21 29.10 15.50
CA PHE A 316 -25.26 28.41 16.27
C PHE A 316 -25.38 28.98 17.69
N ILE A 317 -26.59 29.40 18.05
CA ILE A 317 -26.93 29.89 19.37
C ILE A 317 -27.66 28.78 20.12
N ALA A 318 -27.17 28.43 21.31
CA ALA A 318 -27.80 27.47 22.19
C ALA A 318 -29.15 28.00 22.71
N LEU A 319 -30.19 27.20 22.60
CA LEU A 319 -31.54 27.53 23.06
C LEU A 319 -31.82 26.89 24.41
N GLN A 320 -31.66 25.58 24.50
CA GLN A 320 -32.15 24.82 25.65
C GLN A 320 -31.43 23.49 25.78
N ASP A 321 -30.98 23.19 27.00
CA ASP A 321 -30.50 21.88 27.40
C ASP A 321 -31.68 20.97 27.73
N MET A 322 -31.89 19.91 26.94
CA MET A 322 -32.97 18.96 27.13
C MET A 322 -32.60 17.82 28.09
N ASN A 323 -31.36 17.76 28.58
CA ASN A 323 -30.89 16.68 29.46
C ASN A 323 -31.54 16.70 30.85
N ASN A 324 -32.03 17.87 31.30
CA ASN A 324 -32.67 18.03 32.62
C ASN A 324 -34.17 17.68 32.65
N PHE A 325 -34.73 17.18 31.55
CA PHE A 325 -36.14 16.84 31.44
C PHE A 325 -36.32 15.31 31.53
N ASN A 326 -36.67 14.82 32.73
CA ASN A 326 -36.78 13.39 33.06
C ASN A 326 -38.10 12.70 32.64
N GLN A 327 -38.99 13.39 31.92
CA GLN A 327 -40.16 12.74 31.33
C GLN A 327 -39.85 12.42 29.87
N GLN A 328 -40.24 11.21 29.44
CA GLN A 328 -40.46 10.93 28.03
C GLN A 328 -41.32 12.06 27.48
N PHE A 329 -40.70 12.92 26.71
CA PHE A 329 -41.41 13.92 25.98
C PHE A 329 -42.23 13.16 24.92
N ASP A 330 -43.55 13.05 25.10
CA ASP A 330 -44.51 12.91 24.00
C ASP A 330 -44.51 14.18 23.13
N VAL A 331 -43.35 14.79 22.94
CA VAL A 331 -43.16 16.00 22.15
C VAL A 331 -42.96 15.52 20.74
N THR A 332 -44.10 15.29 20.11
CA THR A 332 -44.24 15.63 18.71
C THR A 332 -43.78 17.10 18.57
N THR A 333 -42.74 17.37 17.78
CA THR A 333 -42.61 18.73 17.23
C THR A 333 -43.77 18.89 16.25
N TRP A 334 -44.86 19.51 16.67
CA TRP A 334 -45.97 19.81 15.77
C TRP A 334 -45.56 20.99 14.90
N PHE A 335 -45.51 20.74 13.60
CA PHE A 335 -45.64 21.78 12.60
C PHE A 335 -47.10 21.70 12.15
N GLY A 336 -47.97 22.49 12.79
CA GLY A 336 -49.39 22.39 12.50
C GLY A 336 -50.23 23.45 13.19
N ALA A 337 -51.31 23.84 12.51
CA ALA A 337 -52.35 24.70 13.05
C ALA A 337 -53.36 23.86 13.85
N ALA A 338 -53.64 24.27 15.09
CA ALA A 338 -54.83 23.81 15.80
C ALA A 338 -55.98 24.80 15.49
N PRO A 339 -57.21 24.32 15.22
CA PRO A 339 -58.38 25.19 15.23
C PRO A 339 -58.54 25.77 16.63
N ASN A 340 -58.86 27.06 16.72
CA ASN A 340 -59.37 27.60 17.98
C ASN A 340 -60.80 27.09 18.21
N ASN A 341 -61.36 27.36 19.39
CA ASN A 341 -62.75 27.03 19.74
C ASN A 341 -63.82 27.69 18.83
N SER A 342 -63.40 28.45 17.82
CA SER A 342 -64.25 29.10 16.82
C SER A 342 -64.11 28.48 15.42
N GLY A 343 -63.39 27.35 15.28
CA GLY A 343 -63.24 26.63 14.01
C GLY A 343 -62.34 27.35 12.99
N VAL A 344 -61.61 28.39 13.39
CA VAL A 344 -60.68 29.11 12.53
C VAL A 344 -59.27 28.55 12.76
N PRO A 345 -58.60 27.99 11.74
CA PRO A 345 -57.22 27.57 11.88
C PRO A 345 -56.33 28.80 12.05
N MET A 346 -55.65 28.91 13.19
CA MET A 346 -54.84 30.09 13.54
C MET A 346 -53.34 29.78 13.62
N ARG A 347 -52.71 29.17 12.60
CA ARG A 347 -51.23 29.16 12.49
C ARG A 347 -50.80 29.03 11.02
N TYR A 348 -50.63 30.14 10.32
CA TYR A 348 -50.09 30.13 8.96
C TYR A 348 -48.93 31.11 8.84
N LEU A 349 -47.79 30.62 8.36
CA LEU A 349 -46.79 31.43 7.67
C LEU A 349 -47.20 31.51 6.20
N LYS A 350 -47.37 32.73 5.66
CA LYS A 350 -47.46 32.91 4.21
C LYS A 350 -46.09 33.31 3.67
N ALA A 351 -45.24 32.33 3.39
CA ALA A 351 -43.90 32.51 2.85
C ALA A 351 -43.62 31.56 1.68
N THR A 352 -42.64 31.92 0.86
CA THR A 352 -41.99 30.99 -0.08
C THR A 352 -40.67 30.53 0.54
N MET A 353 -40.37 29.24 0.44
CA MET A 353 -39.20 28.61 1.06
C MET A 353 -38.45 27.75 0.05
N SER A 354 -37.13 27.66 0.21
CA SER A 354 -36.22 26.86 -0.60
C SER A 354 -35.21 26.11 0.27
N ASN A 355 -34.44 25.19 -0.33
CA ASN A 355 -33.30 24.50 0.31
C ASN A 355 -33.63 23.78 1.63
N MET A 356 -34.81 23.16 1.72
CA MET A 356 -35.23 22.46 2.92
C MET A 356 -34.60 21.07 3.01
N TYR A 357 -33.96 20.75 4.13
CA TYR A 357 -33.35 19.44 4.38
C TYR A 357 -33.48 18.99 5.84
N VAL A 358 -33.34 17.68 6.05
CA VAL A 358 -33.21 17.04 7.38
C VAL A 358 -32.02 16.07 7.32
N LYS A 359 -31.06 16.24 8.22
CA LYS A 359 -29.93 15.32 8.47
C LYS A 359 -30.19 14.59 9.79
N LEU A 360 -30.20 13.27 9.77
CA LEU A 360 -30.34 12.41 10.95
C LEU A 360 -29.04 11.63 11.14
N GLY A 361 -28.43 11.68 12.32
CA GLY A 361 -27.19 10.95 12.56
C GLY A 361 -26.27 11.61 13.59
N LYS A 362 -25.51 10.75 14.26
CA LYS A 362 -24.63 10.96 15.42
C LYS A 362 -23.58 12.04 15.15
N ILE A 363 -23.58 13.10 15.94
CA ILE A 363 -22.47 14.06 15.98
C ILE A 363 -21.46 13.50 16.99
N GLU A 364 -20.23 13.26 16.52
CA GLU A 364 -19.08 12.65 17.24
C GLU A 364 -19.25 11.16 17.63
N SER A 365 -18.71 10.27 16.79
CA SER A 365 -18.32 8.93 17.25
C SER A 365 -16.95 9.00 17.89
N ASN A 366 -16.78 8.44 19.09
CA ASN A 366 -15.46 8.02 19.54
C ASN A 366 -15.01 6.91 18.60
N TYR A 367 -13.77 7.01 18.11
CA TYR A 367 -13.13 5.97 17.33
C TYR A 367 -11.99 5.40 18.14
N TYR A 368 -11.80 4.11 18.02
CA TYR A 368 -10.59 3.46 18.47
C TYR A 368 -9.77 3.03 17.26
N THR A 369 -8.47 3.18 17.40
CA THR A 369 -7.51 2.72 16.39
C THR A 369 -7.12 1.28 16.69
N ILE A 370 -7.26 0.45 15.68
CA ILE A 370 -6.74 -0.92 15.63
C ILE A 370 -5.43 -0.85 14.84
N ALA A 371 -4.32 -1.22 15.45
CA ALA A 371 -3.07 -1.44 14.75
C ALA A 371 -2.94 -2.91 14.35
N PHE A 372 -2.42 -3.19 13.16
CA PHE A 372 -2.17 -4.53 12.65
C PHE A 372 -0.66 -4.77 12.62
N ASP A 373 -0.17 -5.50 13.61
CA ASP A 373 1.22 -5.95 13.66
C ASP A 373 1.34 -7.31 12.99
N ALA A 374 1.95 -7.33 11.81
CA ALA A 374 2.17 -8.55 11.05
C ALA A 374 3.20 -9.52 11.69
N ASN A 375 3.73 -9.21 12.88
CA ASN A 375 4.70 -10.01 13.62
C ASN A 375 5.90 -10.42 12.73
N GLY A 376 6.51 -9.43 12.10
CA GLY A 376 7.62 -9.60 11.15
C GLY A 376 7.19 -9.93 9.70
N GLY A 377 5.89 -10.13 9.45
CA GLY A 377 5.33 -10.09 8.09
C GLY A 377 5.12 -8.67 7.56
N SER A 378 4.39 -8.55 6.46
CA SER A 378 3.93 -7.29 5.87
C SER A 378 2.41 -7.28 5.73
N VAL A 379 1.77 -6.14 5.95
CA VAL A 379 0.32 -5.97 5.80
C VAL A 379 0.03 -4.62 5.14
N ASN A 380 -0.86 -4.62 4.16
CA ASN A 380 -1.19 -3.40 3.40
C ASN A 380 -1.98 -2.37 4.23
N GLU A 381 -2.69 -2.83 5.25
CA GLU A 381 -3.46 -1.99 6.17
C GLU A 381 -2.83 -2.09 7.55
N SER A 382 -1.97 -1.13 7.91
CA SER A 382 -1.27 -1.12 9.19
C SER A 382 -2.15 -0.60 10.33
N THR A 383 -3.17 0.19 10.04
CA THR A 383 -4.14 0.67 11.03
C THR A 383 -5.55 0.80 10.46
N ARG A 384 -6.55 0.71 11.34
CA ARG A 384 -7.96 0.97 11.04
C ARG A 384 -8.62 1.74 12.17
N ARG A 385 -9.41 2.75 11.83
CA ARG A 385 -10.30 3.42 12.79
C ARG A 385 -11.66 2.75 12.79
N VAL A 386 -12.12 2.30 13.97
CA VAL A 386 -13.43 1.67 14.15
C VAL A 386 -14.24 2.44 15.18
N ILE A 387 -15.53 2.60 14.92
CA ILE A 387 -16.46 3.28 15.82
C ILE A 387 -16.56 2.49 17.13
N GLU A 388 -16.44 3.17 18.27
CA GLU A 388 -16.66 2.59 19.59
C GLU A 388 -17.99 1.81 19.65
N GLY A 389 -17.90 0.56 20.10
CA GLY A 389 -19.04 -0.36 20.19
C GLY A 389 -19.41 -1.09 18.89
N SER A 390 -18.65 -0.90 17.80
CA SER A 390 -18.83 -1.61 16.53
C SER A 390 -17.88 -2.80 16.39
N ALA A 391 -18.21 -3.73 15.49
CA ALA A 391 -17.34 -4.83 15.12
C ALA A 391 -16.14 -4.35 14.29
N ILE A 392 -15.00 -5.07 14.34
CA ILE A 392 -13.78 -4.74 13.59
C ILE A 392 -14.00 -4.73 12.07
N GLY A 393 -14.86 -5.62 11.58
CA GLY A 393 -15.07 -5.86 10.15
C GLY A 393 -13.96 -6.72 9.53
N ALA A 394 -14.00 -6.89 8.20
CA ALA A 394 -13.11 -7.80 7.47
C ALA A 394 -11.64 -7.52 7.77
N LEU A 395 -10.90 -8.51 8.26
CA LEU A 395 -9.51 -8.34 8.67
C LEU A 395 -8.57 -8.42 7.45
N PRO A 396 -7.50 -7.60 7.38
CA PRO A 396 -6.52 -7.70 6.31
C PRO A 396 -5.75 -9.02 6.42
N THR A 397 -5.27 -9.55 5.29
CA THR A 397 -4.42 -10.75 5.27
C THR A 397 -2.97 -10.32 5.10
N PRO A 398 -2.10 -10.52 6.11
CA PRO A 398 -0.68 -10.23 5.97
C PRO A 398 0.01 -11.28 5.10
N THR A 399 1.15 -10.92 4.53
CA THR A 399 2.06 -11.82 3.82
C THR A 399 3.42 -11.86 4.51
N SER A 400 4.17 -12.94 4.31
CA SER A 400 5.56 -13.00 4.76
C SER A 400 6.36 -13.90 3.84
N ASP A 401 7.56 -13.45 3.48
CA ASP A 401 8.52 -14.25 2.72
C ASP A 401 9.31 -15.22 3.63
N ILE A 402 9.34 -14.92 4.94
CA ILE A 402 10.14 -15.62 5.95
C ILE A 402 9.26 -16.56 6.79
N TYR A 403 8.07 -16.11 7.19
CA TYR A 403 7.18 -16.86 8.07
C TYR A 403 6.22 -17.76 7.27
N GLY A 404 5.70 -18.80 7.94
CA GLY A 404 4.86 -19.84 7.33
C GLY A 404 3.44 -19.38 6.95
N LYS A 405 2.45 -20.24 7.16
CA LYS A 405 1.06 -19.92 6.84
C LYS A 405 0.45 -18.93 7.85
N PHE A 406 -0.26 -17.90 7.39
CA PHE A 406 -1.03 -17.02 8.26
C PHE A 406 -2.22 -17.77 8.89
N MET A 407 -2.30 -17.75 10.22
CA MET A 407 -3.28 -18.52 11.01
C MET A 407 -4.40 -17.64 11.59
N GLY A 408 -4.25 -16.32 11.57
CA GLY A 408 -5.25 -15.38 12.07
C GLY A 408 -4.64 -14.26 12.94
N TRP A 409 -5.51 -13.36 13.38
CA TRP A 409 -5.17 -12.20 14.23
C TRP A 409 -5.46 -12.48 15.70
N TYR A 410 -4.66 -11.91 16.60
CA TYR A 410 -4.72 -12.15 18.04
C TYR A 410 -4.56 -10.85 18.84
N LEU A 411 -5.15 -10.75 20.04
CA LEU A 411 -5.07 -9.54 20.90
C LEU A 411 -3.71 -9.40 21.63
N ASP A 412 -2.91 -10.46 21.64
CA ASP A 412 -1.65 -10.53 22.37
C ASP A 412 -0.53 -11.05 21.45
N SER A 413 0.69 -10.57 21.69
CA SER A 413 1.88 -10.95 20.92
C SER A 413 2.23 -12.44 21.03
N GLU A 414 1.80 -13.11 22.11
CA GLU A 414 1.94 -14.56 22.30
C GLU A 414 0.92 -15.38 21.50
N CYS A 415 0.00 -14.70 20.79
CA CYS A 415 -1.03 -15.27 19.95
C CYS A 415 -1.89 -16.33 20.67
N THR A 416 -2.36 -15.99 21.87
CA THR A 416 -3.20 -16.84 22.73
C THR A 416 -4.69 -16.52 22.67
N LYS A 417 -5.08 -15.27 22.41
CA LYS A 417 -6.48 -14.80 22.29
C LYS A 417 -6.83 -14.42 20.86
N ALA A 418 -7.45 -15.34 20.12
CA ALA A 418 -7.84 -15.12 18.74
C ALA A 418 -8.90 -14.02 18.59
N VAL A 419 -8.84 -13.31 17.47
CA VAL A 419 -9.76 -12.24 17.06
C VAL A 419 -10.35 -12.58 15.70
N ASP A 420 -11.61 -12.22 15.53
CA ASP A 420 -12.32 -12.29 14.26
C ASP A 420 -12.97 -10.95 13.90
N GLU A 421 -13.55 -10.89 12.71
CA GLU A 421 -14.23 -9.70 12.17
C GLU A 421 -15.42 -9.21 13.01
N ASN A 422 -15.96 -10.03 13.91
CA ASN A 422 -17.12 -9.73 14.75
C ASN A 422 -16.73 -9.19 16.14
N THR A 423 -15.44 -9.15 16.44
CA THR A 423 -14.94 -8.65 17.73
C THR A 423 -15.33 -7.19 17.92
N ILE A 424 -15.90 -6.83 19.08
CA ILE A 424 -16.40 -5.48 19.36
C ILE A 424 -15.27 -4.59 19.89
N VAL A 425 -15.10 -3.42 19.28
CA VAL A 425 -14.04 -2.46 19.61
C VAL A 425 -14.50 -1.53 20.73
N THR A 426 -13.82 -1.58 21.86
CA THR A 426 -14.13 -0.78 23.06
C THR A 426 -12.96 0.04 23.60
N ASN A 427 -11.78 -0.08 22.97
CA ASN A 427 -10.56 0.68 23.24
C ASN A 427 -9.60 0.54 22.06
N ASN A 428 -8.54 1.36 22.00
CA ASN A 428 -7.43 1.16 21.07
C ASN A 428 -6.79 -0.22 21.32
N MET A 429 -6.46 -0.95 20.26
CA MET A 429 -5.87 -2.29 20.37
C MET A 429 -4.85 -2.53 19.25
N THR A 430 -3.91 -3.43 19.50
CA THR A 430 -3.03 -3.97 18.47
C THR A 430 -3.39 -5.43 18.27
N LEU A 431 -3.59 -5.81 17.01
CA LEU A 431 -3.76 -7.20 16.61
C LEU A 431 -2.45 -7.73 16.07
N TYR A 432 -2.06 -8.91 16.54
CA TYR A 432 -0.82 -9.58 16.19
C TYR A 432 -1.10 -10.75 15.27
N ALA A 433 -0.39 -10.83 14.15
CA ALA A 433 -0.52 -11.94 13.22
C ALA A 433 0.11 -13.21 13.82
N LYS A 434 -0.62 -14.33 13.77
CA LYS A 434 -0.07 -15.64 14.09
C LYS A 434 0.36 -16.35 12.82
N TRP A 435 1.57 -16.87 12.84
CA TRP A 435 2.13 -17.70 11.79
C TRP A 435 2.20 -19.15 12.27
N ASP A 436 1.95 -20.11 11.37
CA ASP A 436 2.15 -21.53 11.66
C ASP A 436 3.65 -21.85 11.70
N SER A 437 4.20 -21.89 12.91
CA SER A 437 5.61 -22.21 13.16
C SER A 437 5.95 -23.69 12.91
N THR A 438 4.97 -24.54 12.61
CA THR A 438 5.19 -25.95 12.28
C THR A 438 5.55 -26.16 10.81
N ILE A 439 5.40 -25.13 9.97
CA ILE A 439 5.83 -25.16 8.57
C ILE A 439 7.35 -25.12 8.50
N VAL A 440 7.94 -26.06 7.76
CA VAL A 440 9.38 -26.15 7.54
C VAL A 440 9.79 -25.86 6.11
N ALA A 441 8.87 -26.04 5.16
CA ALA A 441 9.15 -25.88 3.73
C ALA A 441 7.94 -25.39 2.94
N GLU A 442 8.21 -24.74 1.80
CA GLU A 442 7.22 -24.30 0.82
C GLU A 442 7.66 -24.71 -0.59
N ILE A 443 6.71 -25.19 -1.39
CA ILE A 443 6.88 -25.47 -2.83
C ILE A 443 5.70 -24.86 -3.58
N ASN A 444 5.96 -23.88 -4.46
CA ASN A 444 4.93 -23.24 -5.29
C ASN A 444 3.68 -22.77 -4.49
N GLY A 445 3.87 -22.20 -3.29
CA GLY A 445 2.77 -21.76 -2.41
C GLY A 445 2.11 -22.88 -1.58
N VAL A 446 2.54 -24.13 -1.73
CA VAL A 446 2.10 -25.25 -0.88
C VAL A 446 3.06 -25.39 0.30
N PHE A 447 2.53 -25.36 1.51
CA PHE A 447 3.30 -25.46 2.75
C PHE A 447 3.37 -26.90 3.27
N TYR A 448 4.52 -27.27 3.83
CA TYR A 448 4.81 -28.60 4.37
C TYR A 448 5.32 -28.49 5.81
N ASN A 449 4.83 -29.38 6.67
CA ASN A 449 5.22 -29.46 8.09
C ASN A 449 6.42 -30.38 8.34
N SER A 450 6.87 -31.10 7.30
CA SER A 450 8.09 -31.90 7.31
C SER A 450 8.86 -31.70 6.01
N ILE A 451 10.20 -31.76 6.08
CA ILE A 451 11.04 -31.63 4.89
C ILE A 451 10.94 -32.91 4.05
N GLU A 452 10.69 -34.03 4.69
CA GLU A 452 10.52 -35.35 4.07
C GLU A 452 9.30 -35.37 3.17
N ASP A 453 8.16 -34.82 3.62
CA ASP A 453 6.94 -34.72 2.80
C ASP A 453 7.15 -33.76 1.62
N ALA A 454 7.87 -32.65 1.84
CA ALA A 454 8.22 -31.71 0.78
C ALA A 454 9.04 -32.41 -0.32
N ILE A 455 10.11 -33.13 0.05
CA ILE A 455 10.94 -33.90 -0.87
C ILE A 455 10.13 -35.02 -1.55
N ALA A 456 9.27 -35.72 -0.80
CA ALA A 456 8.44 -36.80 -1.34
C ALA A 456 7.46 -36.29 -2.41
N SER A 457 7.07 -35.01 -2.34
CA SER A 457 6.21 -34.38 -3.34
C SER A 457 6.94 -33.96 -4.62
N VAL A 458 8.29 -33.92 -4.62
CA VAL A 458 9.09 -33.56 -5.80
C VAL A 458 8.99 -34.68 -6.87
N PRO A 459 8.54 -34.36 -8.09
CA PRO A 459 8.43 -35.35 -9.16
C PRO A 459 9.77 -35.96 -9.54
N LYS A 460 9.76 -37.27 -9.85
CA LYS A 460 10.94 -38.01 -10.36
C LYS A 460 11.07 -37.90 -11.88
N THR A 461 10.85 -36.70 -12.42
CA THR A 461 10.90 -36.39 -13.86
C THR A 461 12.20 -35.72 -14.29
N GLY A 462 13.03 -35.30 -13.33
CA GLY A 462 14.22 -34.47 -13.55
C GLY A 462 13.92 -32.97 -13.65
N GLU A 463 12.65 -32.57 -13.58
CA GLU A 463 12.26 -31.17 -13.55
C GLU A 463 12.69 -30.54 -12.22
N GLU A 464 13.30 -29.35 -12.33
CA GLU A 464 13.78 -28.59 -11.18
C GLU A 464 12.61 -28.17 -10.30
N THR A 465 12.68 -28.50 -9.01
CA THR A 465 11.74 -28.04 -7.99
C THR A 465 12.49 -27.30 -6.89
N THR A 466 12.10 -26.05 -6.65
CA THR A 466 12.64 -25.27 -5.54
C THR A 466 11.83 -25.53 -4.28
N ILE A 467 12.53 -25.91 -3.21
CA ILE A 467 12.00 -26.02 -1.86
C ILE A 467 12.57 -24.84 -1.07
N ILE A 468 11.69 -23.93 -0.67
CA ILE A 468 12.03 -22.77 0.16
C ILE A 468 11.88 -23.19 1.62
N VAL A 469 12.99 -23.18 2.37
CA VAL A 469 13.00 -23.53 3.78
C VAL A 469 12.49 -22.35 4.62
N LYS A 470 11.62 -22.64 5.59
CA LYS A 470 10.98 -21.64 6.46
C LYS A 470 11.40 -21.74 7.93
N ASN A 471 12.13 -22.79 8.29
CA ASN A 471 12.61 -23.00 9.65
C ASN A 471 13.85 -23.91 9.67
N ASP A 472 14.59 -23.92 10.78
CA ASP A 472 15.69 -24.85 10.99
C ASP A 472 15.20 -26.30 10.88
N ILE A 473 15.95 -27.11 10.14
CA ILE A 473 15.61 -28.51 9.86
C ILE A 473 16.51 -29.40 10.71
N SER A 474 15.89 -30.33 11.44
CA SER A 474 16.57 -31.42 12.12
C SER A 474 16.08 -32.75 11.55
N SER A 475 16.75 -33.23 10.50
CA SER A 475 16.38 -34.45 9.79
C SER A 475 17.59 -35.08 9.08
N ASN A 476 17.43 -36.32 8.65
CA ASN A 476 18.32 -36.98 7.70
C ASN A 476 17.50 -37.29 6.44
N ILE A 477 17.87 -36.72 5.30
CA ILE A 477 17.10 -36.84 4.06
C ILE A 477 17.88 -37.57 2.97
N SER A 478 17.14 -38.03 1.96
CA SER A 478 17.71 -38.56 0.72
C SER A 478 17.05 -37.90 -0.49
N ILE A 479 17.87 -37.55 -1.49
CA ILE A 479 17.41 -37.12 -2.81
C ILE A 479 17.59 -38.30 -3.76
N ASP A 480 16.50 -38.80 -4.30
CA ASP A 480 16.48 -39.98 -5.14
C ASP A 480 16.92 -39.67 -6.57
N VAL A 481 17.34 -40.72 -7.29
CA VAL A 481 17.61 -40.66 -8.73
C VAL A 481 16.41 -40.05 -9.47
N ASN A 482 16.69 -39.16 -10.43
CA ASN A 482 15.72 -38.39 -11.21
C ASN A 482 14.90 -37.34 -10.43
N GLN A 483 15.18 -37.10 -9.15
CA GLN A 483 14.73 -35.86 -8.50
C GLN A 483 15.71 -34.74 -8.82
N ASN A 484 15.19 -33.54 -9.04
CA ASN A 484 15.99 -32.33 -9.23
C ASN A 484 15.49 -31.25 -8.26
N VAL A 485 16.27 -31.00 -7.22
CA VAL A 485 15.88 -30.22 -6.05
C VAL A 485 16.81 -29.04 -5.87
N VAL A 486 16.23 -27.85 -5.74
CA VAL A 486 16.93 -26.66 -5.23
C VAL A 486 16.46 -26.44 -3.80
N PHE A 487 17.37 -26.52 -2.86
CA PHE A 487 17.15 -26.15 -1.47
C PHE A 487 17.61 -24.73 -1.23
N ASP A 488 16.65 -23.83 -1.13
CA ASP A 488 16.90 -22.49 -0.66
C ASP A 488 16.73 -22.43 0.85
N LEU A 489 17.84 -22.41 1.58
CA LEU A 489 17.82 -22.47 3.04
C LEU A 489 17.41 -21.14 3.69
N GLN A 490 17.41 -20.02 2.97
CA GLN A 490 16.96 -18.70 3.46
C GLN A 490 17.57 -18.27 4.83
N GLY A 491 18.81 -18.66 5.07
CA GLY A 491 19.59 -18.41 6.28
C GLY A 491 19.47 -19.49 7.35
N HIS A 492 18.53 -20.43 7.20
CA HIS A 492 18.26 -21.49 8.17
C HIS A 492 19.35 -22.57 8.21
N THR A 493 19.31 -23.35 9.28
CA THR A 493 20.25 -24.45 9.53
C THR A 493 19.60 -25.81 9.29
N PHE A 494 20.26 -26.65 8.50
CA PHE A 494 19.95 -28.06 8.32
C PHE A 494 20.93 -28.92 9.15
N SER A 495 20.41 -29.77 10.05
CA SER A 495 21.19 -30.62 10.96
C SER A 495 20.74 -32.08 10.91
N ASN A 496 21.66 -33.03 11.06
CA ASN A 496 21.34 -34.44 11.25
C ASN A 496 20.72 -34.71 12.63
N VAL A 497 19.86 -35.72 12.71
CA VAL A 497 19.28 -36.27 13.95
C VAL A 497 19.87 -37.63 14.34
N SER A 498 20.54 -38.32 13.42
CA SER A 498 21.16 -39.63 13.67
C SER A 498 22.66 -39.63 13.37
N ALA A 499 23.32 -40.77 13.55
CA ALA A 499 24.71 -40.97 13.13
C ALA A 499 24.88 -41.10 11.60
N ASP A 500 23.82 -40.94 10.82
CA ASP A 500 23.87 -40.96 9.36
C ASP A 500 24.12 -39.55 8.79
N ALA A 501 24.33 -39.46 7.47
CA ALA A 501 24.56 -38.18 6.81
C ALA A 501 23.31 -37.30 6.94
N SER A 502 23.51 -35.98 7.08
CA SER A 502 22.38 -35.03 7.06
C SER A 502 21.65 -35.13 5.72
N ILE A 503 22.42 -35.26 4.63
CA ILE A 503 21.89 -35.38 3.27
C ILE A 503 22.62 -36.49 2.51
N THR A 504 21.85 -37.40 1.90
CA THR A 504 22.36 -38.35 0.90
C THR A 504 21.78 -38.01 -0.48
N ASN A 505 22.62 -37.68 -1.45
CA ASN A 505 22.18 -37.30 -2.79
C ASN A 505 22.49 -38.39 -3.83
N SER A 506 21.47 -38.83 -4.56
CA SER A 506 21.60 -39.66 -5.76
C SER A 506 20.91 -39.04 -6.99
N GLY A 507 20.26 -37.88 -6.83
CA GLY A 507 19.63 -37.10 -7.89
C GLY A 507 20.42 -35.81 -8.19
N THR A 508 19.73 -34.75 -8.56
CA THR A 508 20.32 -33.40 -8.68
C THR A 508 19.90 -32.56 -7.46
N LEU A 509 20.88 -32.00 -6.77
CA LEU A 509 20.68 -31.18 -5.58
C LEU A 509 21.52 -29.91 -5.67
N LYS A 510 20.87 -28.75 -5.66
CA LYS A 510 21.51 -27.45 -5.41
C LYS A 510 21.12 -26.97 -4.02
N ILE A 511 22.07 -26.44 -3.25
CA ILE A 511 21.80 -25.86 -1.92
C ILE A 511 22.30 -24.40 -1.92
N THR A 512 21.44 -23.48 -1.50
CA THR A 512 21.72 -22.03 -1.41
C THR A 512 21.43 -21.44 -0.03
N SER A 513 22.11 -20.34 0.29
CA SER A 513 21.72 -19.38 1.33
C SER A 513 21.50 -19.98 2.73
N GLY A 514 22.45 -20.68 3.35
CA GLY A 514 22.26 -21.14 4.74
C GLY A 514 23.36 -22.04 5.25
N THR A 515 23.05 -22.79 6.32
CA THR A 515 24.03 -23.69 6.96
C THR A 515 23.60 -25.15 6.92
N VAL A 516 24.43 -26.05 6.42
CA VAL A 516 24.28 -27.49 6.64
C VAL A 516 25.35 -27.95 7.62
N LYS A 517 24.95 -28.52 8.75
CA LYS A 517 25.88 -29.01 9.77
C LYS A 517 25.67 -30.48 10.09
N SER A 518 26.75 -31.17 10.43
CA SER A 518 26.68 -32.50 11.00
C SER A 518 27.69 -32.73 12.10
N ASN A 519 27.27 -33.45 13.14
CA ASN A 519 28.15 -33.97 14.19
C ASN A 519 28.41 -35.49 14.04
N SER A 520 28.01 -36.11 12.93
CA SER A 520 28.16 -37.55 12.73
C SER A 520 29.62 -38.00 12.76
N ALA A 521 29.90 -39.01 13.58
CA ALA A 521 31.20 -39.67 13.59
C ALA A 521 31.39 -40.66 12.43
N ASN A 522 30.31 -41.08 11.77
CA ASN A 522 30.28 -42.25 10.90
C ASN A 522 30.10 -41.90 9.42
N THR A 523 29.46 -40.78 9.12
CA THR A 523 29.12 -40.34 7.77
C THR A 523 29.52 -38.88 7.54
N ALA A 524 29.67 -38.49 6.28
CA ALA A 524 29.90 -37.09 5.93
C ALA A 524 28.65 -36.24 6.20
N THR A 525 28.79 -34.91 6.28
CA THR A 525 27.64 -33.99 6.38
C THR A 525 26.72 -34.16 5.17
N ILE A 526 27.32 -34.20 3.97
CA ILE A 526 26.62 -34.52 2.72
C ILE A 526 27.37 -35.63 1.99
N ASN A 527 26.65 -36.69 1.62
CA ASN A 527 27.14 -37.78 0.80
C ASN A 527 26.53 -37.71 -0.60
N ASN A 528 27.35 -37.43 -1.62
CA ASN A 528 26.95 -37.44 -3.02
C ASN A 528 27.35 -38.77 -3.67
N ASN A 529 26.36 -39.57 -4.06
CA ASN A 529 26.56 -40.88 -4.66
C ASN A 529 26.91 -40.78 -6.15
N ASP A 530 27.19 -41.92 -6.79
CA ASP A 530 27.71 -42.03 -8.16
C ASP A 530 26.82 -41.37 -9.22
N SER A 531 25.49 -41.44 -9.06
CA SER A 531 24.52 -40.77 -9.94
C SER A 531 24.23 -39.32 -9.54
N GLY A 532 24.77 -38.86 -8.42
CA GLY A 532 24.42 -37.58 -7.81
C GLY A 532 25.11 -36.39 -8.46
N VAL A 533 24.35 -35.33 -8.70
CA VAL A 533 24.86 -33.99 -9.04
C VAL A 533 24.59 -33.08 -7.85
N LEU A 534 25.65 -32.57 -7.21
CA LEU A 534 25.58 -31.71 -6.05
C LEU A 534 26.20 -30.34 -6.37
N ILE A 535 25.47 -29.27 -6.10
CA ILE A 535 25.93 -27.88 -6.25
C ILE A 535 25.77 -27.19 -4.90
N ILE A 536 26.88 -26.67 -4.38
CA ILE A 536 26.92 -25.85 -3.16
C ILE A 536 27.23 -24.42 -3.59
N ASP A 537 26.29 -23.50 -3.32
CA ASP A 537 26.35 -22.13 -3.84
C ASP A 537 25.99 -21.13 -2.72
N GLY A 538 26.99 -20.37 -2.25
CA GLY A 538 26.82 -19.42 -1.15
C GLY A 538 26.42 -20.04 0.21
N CYS A 539 26.81 -21.28 0.49
CA CYS A 539 26.40 -22.01 1.70
C CYS A 539 27.53 -22.22 2.70
N MET A 540 27.18 -22.27 3.98
CA MET A 540 28.08 -22.75 5.04
C MET A 540 27.88 -24.25 5.27
N ILE A 541 28.91 -25.07 5.04
CA ILE A 541 28.88 -26.51 5.35
C ILE A 541 29.86 -26.79 6.47
N THR A 542 29.37 -27.24 7.62
CA THR A 542 30.22 -27.58 8.77
C THR A 542 30.13 -29.05 9.16
N SER A 543 31.26 -29.61 9.59
CA SER A 543 31.33 -30.96 10.12
C SER A 543 32.21 -30.98 11.36
N SER A 544 31.64 -31.40 12.49
CA SER A 544 32.34 -31.52 13.76
C SER A 544 32.67 -32.96 14.15
N GLY A 545 32.14 -33.94 13.42
CA GLY A 545 32.40 -35.36 13.64
C GLY A 545 33.69 -35.86 12.99
N ASN A 546 33.86 -37.18 12.97
CA ASN A 546 35.09 -37.85 12.50
C ASN A 546 35.12 -38.11 10.97
N LYS A 547 34.26 -37.43 10.20
CA LYS A 547 34.14 -37.61 8.74
C LYS A 547 34.23 -36.30 7.98
N GLN A 548 34.14 -36.37 6.65
CA GLN A 548 34.21 -35.23 5.75
C GLN A 548 32.99 -34.30 5.90
N ALA A 549 33.13 -33.04 5.49
CA ALA A 549 31.96 -32.19 5.27
C ALA A 549 31.24 -32.62 3.99
N LEU A 550 31.99 -32.75 2.89
CA LEU A 550 31.45 -33.19 1.60
C LEU A 550 32.18 -34.46 1.14
N TYR A 551 31.41 -35.49 0.80
CA TYR A 551 31.94 -36.74 0.26
C TYR A 551 31.31 -37.01 -1.11
N ASN A 552 32.12 -36.96 -2.16
CA ASN A 552 31.71 -37.22 -3.54
C ASN A 552 32.21 -38.60 -4.00
N ASN A 553 31.27 -39.52 -4.21
CA ASN A 553 31.53 -40.92 -4.49
C ASN A 553 31.13 -41.29 -5.91
N GLY A 554 31.91 -40.86 -6.89
CA GLY A 554 31.65 -41.10 -8.31
C GLY A 554 30.76 -40.05 -9.00
N GLY A 555 30.01 -39.26 -8.22
CA GLY A 555 29.12 -38.21 -8.74
C GLY A 555 29.82 -36.93 -9.19
N VAL A 556 29.03 -35.90 -9.44
CA VAL A 556 29.48 -34.54 -9.79
C VAL A 556 29.24 -33.61 -8.61
N LEU A 557 30.29 -32.96 -8.12
CA LEU A 557 30.24 -31.96 -7.06
C LEU A 557 30.80 -30.62 -7.57
N THR A 558 30.00 -29.57 -7.51
CA THR A 558 30.43 -28.19 -7.76
C THR A 558 30.32 -27.37 -6.48
N ILE A 559 31.38 -26.62 -6.16
CA ILE A 559 31.43 -25.65 -5.06
C ILE A 559 31.65 -24.28 -5.69
N ALA A 560 30.71 -23.36 -5.46
CA ALA A 560 30.66 -22.03 -6.06
C ALA A 560 30.12 -20.98 -5.07
N GLY A 561 30.12 -19.72 -5.48
CA GLY A 561 29.76 -18.58 -4.64
C GLY A 561 30.70 -18.44 -3.44
N ASP A 562 30.33 -17.58 -2.49
CA ASP A 562 31.03 -17.41 -1.22
C ASP A 562 30.81 -18.59 -0.24
N SER A 563 30.70 -19.81 -0.75
CA SER A 563 30.52 -21.03 0.03
C SER A 563 31.67 -21.23 1.03
N TYR A 564 31.34 -21.61 2.26
CA TYR A 564 32.29 -21.82 3.33
C TYR A 564 32.19 -23.24 3.88
N ILE A 565 33.13 -24.10 3.51
CA ILE A 565 33.20 -25.49 3.95
C ILE A 565 34.24 -25.65 5.05
N LYS A 566 33.82 -25.99 6.26
CA LYS A 566 34.71 -26.19 7.40
C LYS A 566 34.57 -27.59 8.00
N ASN A 567 35.71 -28.25 8.17
CA ASN A 567 35.78 -29.55 8.80
C ASN A 567 36.76 -29.57 9.97
N THR A 568 36.29 -30.09 11.11
CA THR A 568 37.11 -30.24 12.32
C THR A 568 37.53 -31.67 12.64
N SER A 569 37.26 -32.62 11.75
CA SER A 569 37.68 -34.02 11.89
C SER A 569 39.20 -34.14 11.99
N ASN A 570 39.67 -34.94 12.93
CA ASN A 570 41.09 -35.23 13.10
C ASN A 570 41.68 -36.17 12.06
N ILE A 571 40.83 -36.87 11.29
CA ILE A 571 41.25 -38.01 10.47
C ILE A 571 40.78 -37.93 9.01
N ARG A 572 40.00 -36.91 8.63
CA ARG A 572 39.44 -36.78 7.27
C ARG A 572 39.55 -35.36 6.73
N SER A 573 39.63 -35.25 5.41
CA SER A 573 39.62 -33.96 4.70
C SER A 573 38.27 -33.26 4.80
N ALA A 574 38.21 -31.98 4.46
CA ALA A 574 36.93 -31.27 4.41
C ALA A 574 36.08 -31.77 3.23
N VAL A 575 36.70 -31.88 2.06
CA VAL A 575 36.09 -32.44 0.85
C VAL A 575 36.84 -33.69 0.43
N HIS A 576 36.13 -34.74 0.01
CA HIS A 576 36.72 -35.96 -0.52
C HIS A 576 36.05 -36.37 -1.82
N ASN A 577 36.84 -36.52 -2.88
CA ASN A 577 36.42 -37.00 -4.19
C ASN A 577 37.09 -38.36 -4.50
N LEU A 578 36.29 -39.35 -4.91
CA LEU A 578 36.75 -40.69 -5.24
C LEU A 578 35.88 -41.34 -6.32
N ASN A 579 36.22 -42.59 -6.67
CA ASN A 579 35.50 -43.43 -7.63
C ASN A 579 35.24 -42.77 -8.98
N LYS A 580 36.23 -42.01 -9.48
CA LYS A 580 36.12 -41.23 -10.73
C LYS A 580 35.12 -40.08 -10.69
N GLY A 581 34.73 -39.62 -9.50
CA GLY A 581 33.89 -38.45 -9.34
C GLY A 581 34.53 -37.18 -9.92
N THR A 582 33.69 -36.22 -10.27
CA THR A 582 34.11 -34.90 -10.73
C THR A 582 33.92 -33.89 -9.62
N LEU A 583 34.98 -33.21 -9.22
CA LEU A 583 34.97 -32.11 -8.26
C LEU A 583 35.43 -30.81 -8.94
N THR A 584 34.55 -29.83 -9.00
CA THR A 584 34.84 -28.48 -9.47
C THR A 584 34.68 -27.50 -8.32
N ILE A 585 35.69 -26.67 -8.09
CA ILE A 585 35.69 -25.64 -7.04
C ILE A 585 35.96 -24.31 -7.74
N THR A 586 34.92 -23.56 -8.09
CA THR A 586 35.09 -22.28 -8.79
C THR A 586 35.39 -21.15 -7.83
N GLU A 587 34.75 -21.14 -6.66
CA GLU A 587 34.84 -20.08 -5.66
C GLU A 587 34.73 -20.64 -4.23
N GLY A 588 34.82 -19.75 -3.24
CA GLY A 588 34.57 -20.07 -1.84
C GLY A 588 35.80 -20.47 -1.05
N THR A 589 35.58 -20.87 0.20
CA THR A 589 36.63 -21.20 1.16
C THR A 589 36.43 -22.62 1.72
N ILE A 590 37.48 -23.43 1.67
CA ILE A 590 37.51 -24.80 2.20
C ILE A 590 38.59 -24.89 3.27
N ILE A 591 38.22 -25.24 4.49
CA ILE A 591 39.14 -25.35 5.63
C ILE A 591 39.00 -26.72 6.29
N SER A 592 40.08 -27.50 6.29
CA SER A 592 40.25 -28.62 7.22
C SER A 592 41.25 -28.24 8.31
N THR A 593 40.81 -28.31 9.57
CA THR A 593 41.65 -27.92 10.71
C THR A 593 42.68 -28.97 11.10
N ASN A 594 42.48 -30.24 10.73
CA ASN A 594 43.33 -31.34 11.16
C ASN A 594 43.80 -32.31 10.06
N HIS A 595 43.29 -32.18 8.84
CA HIS A 595 43.70 -32.99 7.69
C HIS A 595 43.88 -32.10 6.46
N ALA A 596 44.00 -32.70 5.28
CA ALA A 596 44.00 -31.98 4.02
C ALA A 596 42.69 -31.24 3.77
N GLY A 597 42.72 -30.08 3.10
CA GLY A 597 41.51 -29.34 2.74
C GLY A 597 40.64 -30.17 1.78
N VAL A 598 41.22 -30.56 0.65
CA VAL A 598 40.60 -31.42 -0.36
C VAL A 598 41.42 -32.71 -0.51
N ASN A 599 40.74 -33.85 -0.53
CA ASN A 599 41.33 -35.12 -0.96
C ASN A 599 40.70 -35.55 -2.27
N ASN A 600 41.48 -35.61 -3.34
CA ASN A 600 41.09 -36.16 -4.63
C ASN A 600 41.80 -37.52 -4.80
N GLU A 601 41.14 -38.57 -4.33
CA GLU A 601 41.68 -39.93 -4.32
C GLU A 601 41.67 -40.53 -5.74
N SER A 602 40.64 -40.22 -6.53
CA SER A 602 40.55 -40.54 -7.96
C SER A 602 39.50 -39.66 -8.63
N GLY A 603 39.56 -39.55 -9.96
CA GLY A 603 38.63 -38.74 -10.74
C GLY A 603 39.18 -37.37 -11.11
N THR A 604 38.27 -36.47 -11.47
CA THR A 604 38.59 -35.14 -11.99
C THR A 604 38.53 -34.11 -10.85
N LEU A 605 39.53 -33.25 -10.79
CA LEU A 605 39.56 -32.09 -9.91
C LEU A 605 39.88 -30.85 -10.74
N VAL A 606 39.03 -29.84 -10.62
CA VAL A 606 39.21 -28.52 -11.25
C VAL A 606 39.09 -27.45 -10.16
N ILE A 607 40.11 -26.59 -10.06
CA ILE A 607 40.15 -25.45 -9.15
C ILE A 607 40.09 -24.16 -9.97
N GLY A 608 39.16 -23.27 -9.69
CA GLY A 608 38.92 -22.05 -10.47
C GLY A 608 38.10 -22.28 -11.74
N ALA A 609 37.86 -21.19 -12.45
CA ALA A 609 37.21 -21.19 -13.75
C ALA A 609 38.24 -20.84 -14.83
N LYS A 610 38.19 -21.53 -15.98
CA LYS A 610 39.07 -21.22 -17.10
C LYS A 610 38.50 -20.04 -17.90
N ASP A 611 38.76 -18.81 -17.45
CA ASP A 611 38.18 -17.58 -18.01
C ASP A 611 39.23 -16.52 -18.41
N GLY A 612 40.52 -16.80 -18.18
CA GLY A 612 41.63 -15.89 -18.46
C GLY A 612 41.87 -14.82 -17.38
N ASN A 613 41.07 -14.77 -16.32
CA ASN A 613 41.28 -13.94 -15.14
C ASN A 613 41.85 -14.79 -14.02
N ILE A 614 42.92 -14.35 -13.38
CA ILE A 614 43.52 -15.09 -12.26
C ILE A 614 43.16 -14.42 -10.95
N SER A 615 42.37 -15.11 -10.14
CA SER A 615 42.16 -14.77 -8.73
C SER A 615 43.22 -15.45 -7.86
N THR A 616 43.92 -14.70 -7.01
CA THR A 616 44.88 -15.28 -6.05
C THR A 616 44.29 -15.48 -4.65
N THR A 617 42.98 -15.28 -4.48
CA THR A 617 42.31 -15.30 -3.17
C THR A 617 41.09 -16.22 -3.13
N SER A 618 40.51 -16.55 -4.27
CA SER A 618 39.35 -17.43 -4.40
C SER A 618 39.52 -18.35 -5.60
N PRO A 619 39.28 -19.67 -5.48
CA PRO A 619 38.91 -20.36 -4.24
C PRO A 619 40.08 -20.40 -3.23
N ASN A 620 39.76 -20.40 -1.93
CA ASN A 620 40.74 -20.51 -0.85
C ASN A 620 40.68 -21.90 -0.21
N ILE A 621 41.70 -22.72 -0.43
CA ILE A 621 41.74 -24.11 0.05
C ILE A 621 42.85 -24.26 1.08
N GLN A 622 42.47 -24.52 2.33
CA GLN A 622 43.40 -24.68 3.45
C GLN A 622 43.23 -26.05 4.12
N GLY A 623 44.34 -26.76 4.31
CA GLY A 623 44.39 -27.94 5.16
C GLY A 623 45.59 -27.92 6.10
N LYS A 624 45.49 -28.63 7.22
CA LYS A 624 46.61 -28.75 8.17
C LYS A 624 47.81 -29.44 7.54
N THR A 625 47.60 -30.59 6.90
CA THR A 625 48.69 -31.35 6.27
C THR A 625 49.00 -30.78 4.89
N TYR A 626 48.05 -30.90 3.98
CA TYR A 626 48.11 -30.34 2.62
C TYR A 626 46.89 -29.49 2.34
N GLY A 627 46.98 -28.48 1.48
CA GLY A 627 45.76 -27.86 0.95
C GLY A 627 44.98 -28.88 0.12
N ILE A 628 45.67 -29.55 -0.81
CA ILE A 628 45.11 -30.62 -1.65
C ILE A 628 45.99 -31.87 -1.61
N THR A 629 45.38 -33.03 -1.41
CA THR A 629 45.98 -34.33 -1.74
C THR A 629 45.36 -34.85 -3.03
N ALA A 630 46.13 -34.98 -4.11
CA ALA A 630 45.65 -35.45 -5.40
C ALA A 630 46.46 -36.67 -5.87
N ASN A 631 45.75 -37.75 -6.21
CA ASN A 631 46.35 -38.98 -6.76
C ASN A 631 46.14 -39.10 -8.28
N SER A 632 45.15 -38.39 -8.83
CA SER A 632 44.91 -38.23 -10.27
C SER A 632 45.34 -36.84 -10.77
N ASN A 633 45.33 -36.66 -12.09
CA ASN A 633 45.63 -35.38 -12.72
C ASN A 633 44.53 -34.35 -12.41
N TYR A 634 44.90 -33.09 -12.29
CA TYR A 634 43.98 -31.99 -11.97
C TYR A 634 44.39 -30.68 -12.64
N SER A 635 43.44 -29.75 -12.71
CA SER A 635 43.64 -28.42 -13.30
C SER A 635 43.49 -27.34 -12.24
N ILE A 636 44.26 -26.26 -12.37
CA ILE A 636 44.15 -25.08 -11.51
C ILE A 636 44.08 -23.86 -12.41
N TYR A 637 43.05 -23.04 -12.26
CA TYR A 637 42.85 -21.79 -13.00
C TYR A 637 42.87 -20.58 -12.06
N ASP A 638 42.47 -20.79 -10.81
CA ASP A 638 42.42 -19.74 -9.79
C ASP A 638 42.82 -20.24 -8.40
N GLY A 639 42.87 -19.29 -7.48
CA GLY A 639 42.80 -19.49 -6.06
C GLY A 639 44.13 -19.57 -5.37
N ILE A 640 44.05 -19.87 -4.08
CA ILE A 640 45.19 -20.08 -3.22
C ILE A 640 45.02 -21.36 -2.43
N ILE A 641 46.03 -22.22 -2.51
CA ILE A 641 46.07 -23.50 -1.83
C ILE A 641 47.10 -23.42 -0.71
N LYS A 642 46.74 -23.81 0.50
CA LYS A 642 47.55 -23.65 1.72
C LYS A 642 47.66 -24.96 2.50
N GLY A 643 48.88 -25.38 2.83
CA GLY A 643 49.12 -26.53 3.71
C GLY A 643 50.43 -26.45 4.49
N GLN A 644 50.47 -26.94 5.73
CA GLN A 644 51.67 -26.82 6.57
C GLN A 644 52.82 -27.73 6.08
N ASN A 645 52.52 -28.92 5.55
CA ASN A 645 53.54 -29.78 4.94
C ASN A 645 53.88 -29.27 3.53
N ALA A 646 52.85 -29.05 2.72
CA ALA A 646 52.91 -28.45 1.38
C ALA A 646 51.51 -27.99 0.95
N ALA A 647 51.43 -27.05 0.01
CA ALA A 647 50.15 -26.67 -0.58
C ALA A 647 49.47 -27.88 -1.26
N VAL A 648 50.23 -28.65 -2.04
CA VAL A 648 49.76 -29.89 -2.67
C VAL A 648 50.76 -31.03 -2.42
N ASN A 649 50.28 -32.29 -2.36
CA ASN A 649 51.16 -33.45 -2.17
C ASN A 649 51.98 -33.82 -3.42
N ASN A 650 51.49 -33.50 -4.62
CA ASN A 650 52.19 -33.77 -5.88
C ASN A 650 51.84 -32.72 -6.94
N GLN A 651 52.76 -31.81 -7.23
CA GLN A 651 52.60 -30.77 -8.26
C GLN A 651 52.68 -31.33 -9.68
N SER A 652 53.36 -32.47 -9.92
CA SER A 652 53.50 -33.05 -11.28
C SER A 652 52.19 -33.62 -11.86
N LYS A 653 51.13 -33.64 -11.04
CA LYS A 653 49.77 -34.02 -11.42
C LYS A 653 48.94 -32.85 -11.95
N ILE A 654 49.45 -31.62 -11.86
CA ILE A 654 48.82 -30.47 -12.49
C ILE A 654 49.03 -30.58 -13.99
N VAL A 655 47.95 -30.71 -14.76
CA VAL A 655 48.01 -30.92 -16.22
C VAL A 655 47.58 -29.70 -17.03
N GLU A 656 46.85 -28.79 -16.41
CA GLU A 656 46.33 -27.60 -17.07
C GLU A 656 46.30 -26.43 -16.08
N ILE A 657 46.72 -25.27 -16.58
CA ILE A 657 46.65 -23.98 -15.89
C ILE A 657 46.11 -22.90 -16.83
N GLU A 658 45.87 -21.70 -16.32
CA GLU A 658 45.47 -20.57 -17.14
C GLU A 658 46.50 -20.22 -18.23
N ASP A 659 46.01 -19.73 -19.35
CA ASP A 659 46.88 -19.31 -20.45
C ASP A 659 47.77 -18.13 -20.01
N ASN A 660 49.04 -18.14 -20.42
CA ASN A 660 50.04 -17.15 -19.99
C ASN A 660 50.21 -17.01 -18.46
N SER A 661 50.02 -18.10 -17.71
CA SER A 661 50.23 -18.13 -16.27
C SER A 661 51.37 -19.05 -15.84
N GLU A 662 51.83 -18.87 -14.61
CA GLU A 662 52.77 -19.79 -13.96
C GLU A 662 52.36 -20.12 -12.52
N ILE A 663 52.73 -21.32 -12.07
CA ILE A 663 52.52 -21.76 -10.69
C ILE A 663 53.57 -21.09 -9.80
N THR A 664 53.10 -20.30 -8.85
CA THR A 664 53.93 -19.64 -7.84
C THR A 664 53.77 -20.34 -6.50
N SER A 665 54.92 -20.62 -5.84
CA SER A 665 54.95 -21.18 -4.48
C SER A 665 55.38 -20.11 -3.48
N GLY A 666 54.76 -20.09 -2.31
CA GLY A 666 55.05 -19.12 -1.25
C GLY A 666 54.84 -19.67 0.15
N SER A 667 54.72 -18.77 1.11
CA SER A 667 54.38 -19.10 2.50
C SER A 667 53.58 -17.99 3.17
N GLU A 668 52.71 -18.37 4.09
CA GLU A 668 51.86 -17.47 4.88
C GLU A 668 51.78 -17.94 6.34
N ILE A 669 51.73 -17.00 7.28
CA ILE A 669 51.54 -17.32 8.70
C ILE A 669 50.07 -17.12 9.06
N ILE A 670 49.42 -18.20 9.48
CA ILE A 670 48.01 -18.23 9.90
C ILE A 670 47.96 -18.79 11.32
N GLU A 671 47.42 -18.03 12.27
CA GLU A 671 47.33 -18.43 13.69
C GLU A 671 48.67 -18.95 14.26
N ASN A 672 49.76 -18.23 14.03
CA ASN A 672 51.14 -18.59 14.44
C ASN A 672 51.67 -19.91 13.85
N LYS A 673 51.06 -20.43 12.78
CA LYS A 673 51.54 -21.61 12.05
C LYS A 673 51.92 -21.21 10.64
N ASN A 674 53.02 -21.78 10.15
CA ASN A 674 53.49 -21.53 8.79
C ASN A 674 52.79 -22.47 7.80
N TYR A 675 52.19 -21.91 6.78
CA TYR A 675 51.55 -22.63 5.67
C TYR A 675 52.33 -22.36 4.40
N LYS A 676 52.67 -23.42 3.66
CA LYS A 676 53.16 -23.28 2.29
C LYS A 676 51.98 -23.01 1.38
N THR A 677 52.14 -22.07 0.46
CA THR A 677 51.09 -21.64 -0.45
C THR A 677 51.43 -21.98 -1.90
N LEU A 678 50.39 -22.20 -2.71
CA LEU A 678 50.46 -22.36 -4.17
C LEU A 678 49.30 -21.57 -4.77
N TYR A 679 49.61 -20.70 -5.72
CA TYR A 679 48.67 -19.87 -6.48
C TYR A 679 49.23 -19.61 -7.89
N LEU A 680 48.43 -19.05 -8.78
CA LEU A 680 48.87 -18.68 -10.12
C LEU A 680 49.22 -17.19 -10.20
N ASN A 681 50.20 -16.87 -11.05
CA ASN A 681 50.53 -15.51 -11.45
C ASN A 681 50.52 -15.39 -12.96
N LEU A 682 50.14 -14.23 -13.48
CA LEU A 682 50.29 -13.90 -14.90
C LEU A 682 51.77 -13.73 -15.24
N LEU A 683 52.20 -14.36 -16.33
CA LEU A 683 53.51 -14.12 -16.91
C LEU A 683 53.56 -12.71 -17.47
N ALA A 684 54.67 -12.00 -17.21
CA ALA A 684 54.90 -10.70 -17.82
C ALA A 684 54.83 -10.83 -19.36
N PRO A 685 54.19 -9.87 -20.07
CA PRO A 685 54.12 -9.91 -21.52
C PRO A 685 55.54 -9.94 -22.08
N GLN A 686 55.84 -10.96 -22.90
CA GLN A 686 57.10 -11.07 -23.61
C GLN A 686 57.20 -9.86 -24.56
N LEU A 687 58.04 -8.88 -24.22
CA LEU A 687 58.45 -7.83 -25.15
C LEU A 687 59.18 -8.54 -26.30
N ASN A 688 58.48 -8.77 -27.41
CA ASN A 688 59.10 -9.26 -28.64
C ASN A 688 60.17 -8.26 -29.07
N GLY A 689 61.44 -8.65 -28.87
CA GLY A 689 62.58 -7.97 -29.43
C GLY A 689 62.58 -8.12 -30.95
N GLU A 690 61.90 -7.23 -31.65
CA GLU A 690 62.18 -6.98 -33.06
C GLU A 690 63.26 -5.90 -33.17
N ASN A 691 64.44 -6.38 -33.58
CA ASN A 691 65.48 -5.60 -34.22
C ASN A 691 64.89 -4.66 -35.27
N THR A 692 65.02 -3.34 -35.08
CA THR A 692 64.97 -2.38 -36.17
C THR A 692 66.33 -1.69 -36.27
N THR A 693 67.13 -2.15 -37.22
CA THR A 693 68.29 -1.43 -37.76
C THR A 693 67.81 -0.38 -38.77
N ASN A 694 68.31 0.86 -38.60
CA ASN A 694 68.44 1.94 -39.60
C ASN A 694 67.12 2.51 -40.20
N ASN A 695 66.92 3.80 -40.44
CA ASN A 695 67.83 4.93 -40.60
C ASN A 695 66.99 6.23 -40.65
N THR A 696 67.54 7.28 -40.04
CA THR A 696 67.54 8.71 -40.47
C THR A 696 66.25 9.52 -40.70
N ASN A 697 66.22 10.64 -39.96
CA ASN A 697 65.93 12.02 -40.39
C ASN A 697 64.50 12.42 -40.79
N ASN A 698 63.85 13.24 -39.96
CA ASN A 698 63.70 14.69 -40.20
C ASN A 698 62.89 15.37 -39.07
N LEU A 699 63.42 16.50 -38.58
CA LEU A 699 62.80 17.84 -38.38
C LEU A 699 61.39 17.90 -37.75
N ASP A 700 61.00 18.78 -36.85
CA ASP A 700 61.54 19.96 -36.14
C ASP A 700 60.55 20.14 -34.96
N ASN A 701 60.99 20.37 -33.74
CA ASN A 701 60.95 21.69 -33.09
C ASN A 701 59.60 22.43 -33.26
N GLU A 702 58.72 22.36 -32.27
CA GLU A 702 58.06 23.56 -31.77
C GLU A 702 57.64 23.41 -30.30
N ASN A 703 57.72 24.55 -29.64
CA ASN A 703 57.85 24.80 -28.22
C ASN A 703 56.55 25.46 -27.71
N SER A 704 56.44 25.63 -26.39
CA SER A 704 55.37 26.31 -25.62
C SER A 704 54.11 25.47 -25.37
N GLY A 705 53.58 25.32 -24.16
CA GLY A 705 53.82 26.04 -22.90
C GLY A 705 52.48 26.50 -22.35
N GLU A 706 51.95 25.79 -21.36
CA GLU A 706 51.28 26.28 -20.13
C GLU A 706 50.97 25.10 -19.21
#